data_AF-A0A329SMR4-F1
#
_entry.id   AF-A0A329SMR4-F1
#
_cell.length_a   1.000
_cell.length_b   1.000
_cell.length_c   1.000
_cell.angle_alpha   90.00
_cell.angle_beta   90.00
_cell.angle_gamma   90.00
#
_symmetry.space_group_name_H-M   'P 1'
#
loop_
_entity.id
_entity.type
_entity.pdbx_description
1 polymer ?
#
loop_
_entity_poly.entity_id
_entity_poly.type
_entity_poly.pdbx_seq_one_letter_code
_entity_poly.pdbx_strand_id
1 'polypeptide(L)'
;MEIPGLKLGKKYSMDDVDNWIKDGTYASFFEFHTKIRFGKEGSNYKKIKQQLDQVPVLGFNSGRYDINLIKNDLFAVIGTENVTYVTKNPSYMCIATSDMKMLDISNYVPAGTSYEKYLSTYLGECECKDKIRCVCGLAKGIFPYEHIKSFDVLNQTSLPSKTDFNSDFRETSISNVDYERAKFVWKHYEMKTVKDLLIWYNNLDVVPFLKAIEAQRELFMRFGLDMFTDGVSLPGLSEKVMYQTSFNELQHPLIVPAKAFRFPAKRMNGYTHQDVNAKREFHKTLDHFDMLLRKQKYLCGLCWCQLTIDTASADRVNNKLGHIDGNVLISCVQCNVARKNMSLSGFRFKKLLEFNADRLVYSIDREEKDIYSKMKANIAGRPSIIFNRYAKRNETKIRGDKICKKIVGYDANALYLWALGNEMLCGRLTTIEAYPGIVEDIKADKIFGFLECDIHTPERLKEYFSEMTPIFKNTLIDCTDETIIGSHMYEYNQTRGKSRSKPARKLIGSYFGEKILIYAPLLKWYLAHGIEIKKTYSFIKANSHKAFASFMDAVSSARRVGDEDKSKSMIAEMIKLVGNSAFGRSGMDMSKHKQVKYESKETKIKSRIEHFTFHGLEELNDSCEITMKKRSLNNKNPIHLSIAIYQLAKPRMLEFYYDCIDFYFDRSDFQYEEMDTDSAYIAFSCNKPFQECIKPELREHYEQHKYDWFPRDDTKEKCSI
;
A
#
# COMPACT_ATOMS: atom_id res chain seq x y z
N MET A 1 -13.13 6.90 28.66
CA MET A 1 -14.53 6.41 28.66
C MET A 1 -14.99 6.44 30.10
N GLU A 2 -16.22 6.85 30.35
CA GLU A 2 -16.86 6.78 31.66
C GLU A 2 -17.70 5.50 31.68
N ILE A 3 -17.27 4.52 32.45
CA ILE A 3 -18.06 3.30 32.67
C ILE A 3 -18.83 3.52 33.98
N PRO A 4 -20.17 3.52 33.96
CA PRO A 4 -20.96 3.74 35.18
C PRO A 4 -20.56 2.78 36.29
N GLY A 5 -20.28 3.30 37.49
CA GLY A 5 -19.88 2.50 38.65
C GLY A 5 -18.38 2.21 38.76
N LEU A 6 -17.55 2.60 37.79
CA LEU A 6 -16.10 2.38 37.80
C LEU A 6 -15.28 3.67 38.00
N LYS A 7 -14.05 3.51 38.52
CA LYS A 7 -13.15 4.63 38.82
C LYS A 7 -12.65 5.31 37.54
N LEU A 8 -12.88 6.62 37.42
CA LEU A 8 -12.27 7.46 36.39
C LEU A 8 -10.74 7.45 36.49
N GLY A 9 -10.06 7.44 35.34
CA GLY A 9 -8.59 7.50 35.26
C GLY A 9 -7.86 6.16 35.35
N LYS A 10 -8.57 5.05 35.60
CA LYS A 10 -8.00 3.69 35.51
C LYS A 10 -8.09 3.16 34.07
N LYS A 11 -7.08 2.40 33.64
CA LYS A 11 -7.10 1.65 32.37
C LYS A 11 -7.76 0.29 32.61
N TYR A 12 -8.72 -0.06 31.77
CA TYR A 12 -9.43 -1.34 31.79
C TYR A 12 -9.15 -2.09 30.48
N SER A 13 -8.96 -3.40 30.54
CA SER A 13 -8.73 -4.28 29.37
C SER A 13 -10.03 -4.93 28.87
N MET A 14 -9.97 -5.64 27.75
CA MET A 14 -11.10 -6.48 27.31
C MET A 14 -11.35 -7.65 28.27
N ASP A 15 -10.31 -8.18 28.93
CA ASP A 15 -10.48 -9.20 29.96
C ASP A 15 -11.32 -8.69 31.14
N ASP A 16 -11.16 -7.41 31.51
CA ASP A 16 -12.01 -6.80 32.54
C ASP A 16 -13.49 -6.79 32.09
N VAL A 17 -13.75 -6.46 30.83
CA VAL A 17 -15.10 -6.45 30.25
C VAL A 17 -15.69 -7.85 30.18
N ASP A 18 -14.92 -8.83 29.74
CA ASP A 18 -15.34 -10.23 29.67
C ASP A 18 -15.65 -10.79 31.06
N ASN A 19 -14.88 -10.39 32.07
CA ASN A 19 -15.15 -10.74 33.46
C ASN A 19 -16.44 -10.08 33.96
N TRP A 20 -16.71 -8.81 33.62
CA TRP A 20 -17.98 -8.14 33.94
C TRP A 20 -19.19 -8.74 33.25
N ILE A 21 -18.99 -9.41 32.11
CA ILE A 21 -20.07 -10.14 31.44
C ILE A 21 -20.28 -11.49 32.13
N LYS A 22 -19.19 -12.20 32.44
CA LYS A 22 -19.23 -13.50 33.15
C LYS A 22 -19.80 -13.40 34.56
N ASP A 23 -19.50 -12.31 35.27
CA ASP A 23 -19.99 -12.06 36.63
C ASP A 23 -21.41 -11.47 36.68
N GLY A 24 -22.01 -11.18 35.52
CA GLY A 24 -23.37 -10.68 35.38
C GLY A 24 -23.52 -9.16 35.59
N THR A 25 -22.43 -8.41 35.73
CA THR A 25 -22.46 -6.92 35.77
C THR A 25 -23.06 -6.34 34.49
N TYR A 26 -22.85 -7.00 33.35
CA TYR A 26 -23.52 -6.73 32.07
C TYR A 26 -23.98 -8.05 31.43
N ALA A 27 -25.19 -8.12 30.88
CA ALA A 27 -25.71 -9.33 30.23
C ALA A 27 -25.04 -9.64 28.89
N SER A 28 -24.42 -8.64 28.26
CA SER A 28 -23.66 -8.82 27.02
C SER A 28 -22.70 -7.65 26.80
N PHE A 29 -21.78 -7.83 25.85
CA PHE A 29 -20.95 -6.74 25.36
C PHE A 29 -21.78 -5.57 24.80
N PHE A 30 -22.91 -5.87 24.16
CA PHE A 30 -23.82 -4.84 23.65
C PHE A 30 -24.41 -4.00 24.78
N GLU A 31 -24.87 -4.64 25.86
CA GLU A 31 -25.38 -3.91 27.03
C GLU A 31 -24.29 -3.07 27.68
N PHE A 32 -23.08 -3.63 27.87
CA PHE A 32 -21.92 -2.88 28.35
C PHE A 32 -21.68 -1.64 27.48
N HIS A 33 -21.59 -1.82 26.16
CA HIS A 33 -21.35 -0.76 25.19
C HIS A 33 -22.40 0.36 25.28
N THR A 34 -23.69 0.04 25.36
CA THR A 34 -24.77 1.04 25.48
C THR A 34 -24.69 1.87 26.77
N LYS A 35 -24.10 1.30 27.83
CA LYS A 35 -23.92 1.96 29.13
C LYS A 35 -22.64 2.80 29.20
N ILE A 36 -21.69 2.64 28.27
CA ILE A 36 -20.49 3.47 28.22
C ILE A 36 -20.89 4.92 27.93
N ARG A 37 -20.57 5.80 28.87
CA ARG A 37 -20.68 7.24 28.70
C ARG A 37 -19.34 7.78 28.25
N PHE A 38 -19.38 8.86 27.49
CA PHE A 38 -18.17 9.49 27.01
C PHE A 38 -18.28 10.98 27.29
N GLY A 39 -17.33 11.54 28.03
CA GLY A 39 -17.26 12.96 28.32
C GLY A 39 -17.20 13.81 27.04
N LYS A 40 -17.76 15.03 27.09
CA LYS A 40 -18.02 15.92 25.94
C LYS A 40 -16.79 16.45 25.17
N GLU A 41 -15.57 15.98 25.43
CA GLU A 41 -14.37 16.68 24.96
C GLU A 41 -13.37 15.78 24.21
N GLY A 42 -13.36 15.89 22.88
CA GLY A 42 -12.25 15.45 22.01
C GLY A 42 -12.67 15.10 20.57
N SER A 43 -11.92 15.54 19.56
CA SER A 43 -12.19 15.20 18.14
C SER A 43 -12.04 13.70 17.84
N ASN A 44 -11.22 12.98 18.63
CA ASN A 44 -11.02 11.54 18.49
C ASN A 44 -12.20 10.71 19.05
N TYR A 45 -13.01 11.30 19.94
CA TYR A 45 -14.15 10.62 20.56
C TYR A 45 -15.21 10.23 19.53
N LYS A 46 -15.64 11.18 18.69
CA LYS A 46 -16.66 10.93 17.65
C LYS A 46 -16.23 9.79 16.72
N LYS A 47 -14.94 9.70 16.42
CA LYS A 47 -14.38 8.67 15.55
C LYS A 47 -14.41 7.28 16.21
N ILE A 48 -13.99 7.18 17.48
CA ILE A 48 -14.02 5.91 18.23
C ILE A 48 -15.47 5.44 18.41
N LYS A 49 -16.38 6.33 18.81
CA LYS A 49 -17.79 6.00 18.96
C LYS A 49 -18.39 5.50 17.64
N GLN A 50 -18.14 6.22 16.54
CA GLN A 50 -18.60 5.77 15.21
C GLN A 50 -18.06 4.38 14.84
N GLN A 51 -16.81 4.06 15.21
CA GLN A 51 -16.23 2.74 14.92
C GLN A 51 -16.86 1.63 15.75
N LEU A 52 -17.26 1.90 16.99
CA LEU A 52 -17.94 0.94 17.86
C LEU A 52 -19.41 0.76 17.50
N ASP A 53 -20.07 1.84 17.05
CA ASP A 53 -21.48 1.83 16.65
C ASP A 53 -21.70 1.16 15.27
N GLN A 54 -20.68 1.08 14.42
CA GLN A 54 -20.78 0.50 13.07
C GLN A 54 -20.52 -1.02 13.05
N VAL A 55 -21.51 -1.79 12.62
CA VAL A 55 -21.37 -3.23 12.38
C VAL A 55 -20.70 -3.48 11.02
N PRO A 56 -19.57 -4.21 10.96
CA PRO A 56 -18.95 -4.57 9.69
C PRO A 56 -19.77 -5.66 8.99
N VAL A 57 -20.15 -5.42 7.74
CA VAL A 57 -20.78 -6.40 6.85
C VAL A 57 -19.76 -6.82 5.83
N LEU A 58 -19.32 -8.07 5.90
CA LEU A 58 -18.17 -8.55 5.14
C LEU A 58 -18.63 -9.48 4.03
N GLY A 59 -18.14 -9.21 2.83
CA GLY A 59 -18.30 -10.08 1.68
C GLY A 59 -16.98 -10.36 0.99
N PHE A 60 -16.93 -11.40 0.16
CA PHE A 60 -15.75 -11.71 -0.64
C PHE A 60 -16.08 -11.50 -2.11
N ASN A 61 -15.46 -10.49 -2.74
CA ASN A 61 -15.70 -10.07 -4.12
C ASN A 61 -17.11 -9.48 -4.37
N SER A 62 -17.81 -9.09 -3.30
CA SER A 62 -19.15 -8.53 -3.35
C SER A 62 -19.24 -7.20 -4.11
N GLY A 63 -18.16 -6.42 -4.13
CA GLY A 63 -18.10 -5.16 -4.88
C GLY A 63 -18.30 -5.32 -6.38
N ARG A 64 -17.97 -6.50 -6.92
CA ARG A 64 -18.10 -6.84 -8.35
C ARG A 64 -19.36 -7.62 -8.65
N TYR A 65 -19.83 -8.45 -7.72
CA TYR A 65 -20.96 -9.36 -7.94
C TYR A 65 -22.16 -8.96 -7.08
N ASP A 66 -22.17 -9.34 -5.81
CA ASP A 66 -23.36 -9.27 -4.94
C ASP A 66 -23.97 -7.87 -4.87
N ILE A 67 -23.15 -6.84 -4.68
CA ILE A 67 -23.64 -5.45 -4.58
C ILE A 67 -24.26 -5.01 -5.89
N ASN A 68 -23.71 -5.41 -7.04
CA ASN A 68 -24.29 -5.04 -8.33
C ASN A 68 -25.62 -5.75 -8.59
N LEU A 69 -25.84 -6.92 -8.00
CA LEU A 69 -27.12 -7.63 -8.06
C LEU A 69 -28.19 -6.96 -7.21
N ILE A 70 -27.83 -6.50 -6.00
CA ILE A 70 -28.81 -5.99 -5.03
C ILE A 70 -28.91 -4.46 -4.96
N LYS A 71 -28.01 -3.70 -5.60
CA LYS A 71 -27.92 -2.23 -5.42
C LYS A 71 -29.22 -1.48 -5.72
N ASN A 72 -30.06 -2.00 -6.63
CA ASN A 72 -31.32 -1.37 -7.00
C ASN A 72 -32.28 -1.26 -5.80
N ASP A 73 -32.30 -2.29 -4.94
CA ASP A 73 -33.13 -2.35 -3.74
C ASP A 73 -32.36 -1.93 -2.48
N LEU A 74 -31.05 -2.17 -2.44
CA LEU A 74 -30.20 -1.94 -1.26
C LEU A 74 -30.32 -0.50 -0.75
N PHE A 75 -30.25 0.49 -1.65
CA PHE A 75 -30.31 1.89 -1.25
C PHE A 75 -31.72 2.39 -0.94
N ALA A 76 -32.76 1.70 -1.43
CA ALA A 76 -34.13 1.91 -1.01
C ALA A 76 -34.33 1.45 0.45
N VAL A 77 -33.78 0.28 0.80
CA VAL A 77 -33.86 -0.27 2.15
C VAL A 77 -33.00 0.51 3.15
N ILE A 78 -31.77 0.89 2.78
CA ILE A 78 -30.87 1.65 3.66
C ILE A 78 -31.37 3.08 3.87
N GLY A 79 -32.02 3.68 2.88
CA GLY A 79 -32.33 5.10 2.84
C GLY A 79 -31.11 5.93 2.46
N THR A 80 -31.19 6.66 1.34
CA THR A 80 -30.05 7.40 0.76
C THR A 80 -29.42 8.43 1.71
N GLU A 81 -30.20 9.00 2.61
CA GLU A 81 -29.80 9.97 3.63
C GLU A 81 -28.95 9.38 4.76
N ASN A 82 -29.04 8.05 4.97
CA ASN A 82 -28.26 7.34 5.98
C ASN A 82 -26.86 6.97 5.47
N VAL A 83 -26.61 7.07 4.16
CA VAL A 83 -25.31 6.78 3.55
C VAL A 83 -24.31 7.90 3.90
N THR A 84 -23.36 7.57 4.77
CA THR A 84 -22.34 8.52 5.24
C THR A 84 -21.12 8.58 4.33
N TYR A 85 -20.75 7.45 3.72
CA TYR A 85 -19.52 7.33 2.94
C TYR A 85 -19.59 6.16 1.96
N VAL A 86 -19.17 6.40 0.70
CA VAL A 86 -18.99 5.34 -0.30
C VAL A 86 -17.66 5.51 -1.01
N THR A 87 -16.95 4.38 -1.17
CA THR A 87 -15.74 4.27 -1.99
C THR A 87 -16.00 3.31 -3.14
N LYS A 88 -15.80 3.77 -4.38
CA LYS A 88 -16.02 3.01 -5.62
C LYS A 88 -14.88 3.24 -6.61
N ASN A 89 -14.29 2.17 -7.15
CA ASN A 89 -13.22 2.26 -8.16
C ASN A 89 -12.94 0.93 -8.92
N PRO A 90 -13.58 0.64 -10.08
CA PRO A 90 -14.94 1.01 -10.49
C PRO A 90 -16.03 0.22 -9.73
N SER A 91 -15.65 -0.85 -9.03
CA SER A 91 -16.50 -1.64 -8.13
C SER A 91 -16.63 -0.98 -6.75
N TYR A 92 -17.67 -1.33 -6.00
CA TYR A 92 -17.83 -0.87 -4.62
C TYR A 92 -16.75 -1.49 -3.73
N MET A 93 -16.00 -0.63 -3.04
CA MET A 93 -15.00 -1.07 -2.05
C MET A 93 -15.54 -0.96 -0.63
N CYS A 94 -16.34 0.08 -0.37
CA CYS A 94 -16.92 0.35 0.93
C CYS A 94 -18.23 1.13 0.77
N ILE A 95 -19.28 0.71 1.48
CA ILE A 95 -20.51 1.48 1.71
C ILE A 95 -20.68 1.58 3.23
N ALA A 96 -20.77 2.79 3.76
CA ALA A 96 -20.89 3.01 5.20
C ALA A 96 -22.09 3.90 5.53
N THR A 97 -22.84 3.50 6.54
CA THR A 97 -23.93 4.24 7.17
C THR A 97 -23.50 4.67 8.58
N SER A 98 -24.40 5.17 9.42
CA SER A 98 -24.07 5.44 10.83
C SER A 98 -23.84 4.17 11.66
N ASP A 99 -24.43 3.06 11.24
CA ASP A 99 -24.64 1.82 11.99
C ASP A 99 -24.08 0.57 11.29
N MET A 100 -23.74 0.64 10.01
CA MET A 100 -23.04 -0.45 9.31
C MET A 100 -21.90 0.05 8.43
N LYS A 101 -21.00 -0.89 8.10
CA LYS A 101 -19.93 -0.69 7.14
C LYS A 101 -19.75 -1.95 6.29
N MET A 102 -20.28 -1.91 5.07
CA MET A 102 -20.07 -2.97 4.08
C MET A 102 -18.64 -2.88 3.53
N LEU A 103 -17.91 -3.99 3.58
CA LEU A 103 -16.53 -4.11 3.13
C LEU A 103 -16.37 -5.40 2.31
N ASP A 104 -15.55 -5.29 1.28
CA ASP A 104 -15.19 -6.42 0.44
C ASP A 104 -13.75 -6.86 0.74
N ILE A 105 -13.62 -8.08 1.27
CA ILE A 105 -12.37 -8.71 1.68
C ILE A 105 -11.40 -8.91 0.51
N SER A 106 -11.90 -8.98 -0.73
CA SER A 106 -11.04 -9.05 -1.92
C SER A 106 -10.12 -7.83 -2.08
N ASN A 107 -10.47 -6.69 -1.46
CA ASN A 107 -9.61 -5.49 -1.44
C ASN A 107 -8.42 -5.58 -0.46
N TYR A 108 -8.41 -6.61 0.40
CA TYR A 108 -7.39 -6.83 1.43
C TYR A 108 -6.40 -7.95 1.05
N VAL A 109 -6.49 -8.46 -0.18
CA VAL A 109 -5.69 -9.56 -0.70
C VAL A 109 -5.18 -9.21 -2.12
N PRO A 110 -4.22 -9.96 -2.70
CA PRO A 110 -3.81 -9.74 -4.08
C PRO A 110 -4.99 -9.80 -5.05
N ALA A 111 -4.93 -8.98 -6.09
CA ALA A 111 -5.91 -9.03 -7.17
C ALA A 111 -5.94 -10.44 -7.80
N GLY A 112 -7.15 -10.97 -8.02
CA GLY A 112 -7.35 -12.32 -8.58
C GLY A 112 -7.31 -13.46 -7.56
N THR A 113 -7.10 -13.18 -6.27
CA THR A 113 -7.19 -14.20 -5.22
C THR A 113 -8.61 -14.78 -5.16
N SER A 114 -8.73 -16.08 -5.36
CA SER A 114 -10.01 -16.79 -5.21
C SER A 114 -10.36 -16.98 -3.73
N TYR A 115 -11.64 -17.21 -3.44
CA TYR A 115 -12.10 -17.50 -2.09
C TYR A 115 -11.43 -18.76 -1.50
N GLU A 116 -11.30 -19.83 -2.31
CA GLU A 116 -10.58 -21.06 -1.93
C GLU A 116 -9.10 -20.79 -1.62
N LYS A 117 -8.42 -19.94 -2.42
CA LYS A 117 -7.04 -19.54 -2.15
C LYS A 117 -6.93 -18.71 -0.87
N TYR A 118 -7.90 -17.83 -0.61
CA TYR A 118 -7.97 -17.06 0.63
C TYR A 118 -8.09 -17.98 1.85
N LEU A 119 -9.06 -18.89 1.85
CA LEU A 119 -9.23 -19.83 2.97
C LEU A 119 -7.99 -20.70 3.20
N SER A 120 -7.44 -21.30 2.14
CA SER A 120 -6.24 -22.15 2.26
C SER A 120 -5.01 -21.38 2.77
N THR A 121 -4.91 -20.08 2.47
CA THR A 121 -3.82 -19.24 2.97
C THR A 121 -3.88 -19.06 4.48
N TYR A 122 -5.07 -18.89 5.06
CA TYR A 122 -5.24 -18.59 6.50
C TYR A 122 -5.59 -19.82 7.36
N LEU A 123 -6.17 -20.86 6.77
CA LEU A 123 -6.66 -22.04 7.50
C LEU A 123 -6.00 -23.35 7.07
N GLY A 124 -5.20 -23.33 5.99
CA GLY A 124 -4.69 -24.55 5.36
C GLY A 124 -5.75 -25.24 4.50
N GLU A 125 -5.34 -26.34 3.86
CA GLU A 125 -6.23 -27.15 3.02
C GLU A 125 -6.88 -28.29 3.81
N CYS A 126 -7.96 -28.86 3.28
CA CYS A 126 -8.60 -30.02 3.86
C CYS A 126 -7.69 -31.27 3.75
N GLU A 127 -7.10 -31.69 4.86
CA GLU A 127 -6.22 -32.88 4.93
C GLU A 127 -6.96 -34.23 5.05
N CYS A 128 -8.30 -34.22 5.14
CA CYS A 128 -9.09 -35.44 5.25
C CYS A 128 -8.93 -36.30 3.98
N LYS A 129 -8.47 -37.55 4.17
CA LYS A 129 -8.34 -38.57 3.10
C LYS A 129 -9.69 -39.03 2.57
N ASP A 130 -10.66 -39.23 3.46
CA ASP A 130 -12.05 -39.55 3.12
C ASP A 130 -12.84 -38.25 2.94
N LYS A 131 -13.04 -37.83 1.69
CA LYS A 131 -13.84 -36.64 1.36
C LYS A 131 -15.35 -36.86 1.55
N ILE A 132 -15.85 -38.10 1.53
CA ILE A 132 -17.28 -38.39 1.75
C ILE A 132 -17.65 -38.11 3.20
N ARG A 133 -16.86 -38.65 4.14
CA ARG A 133 -17.10 -38.52 5.59
C ARG A 133 -16.41 -37.32 6.24
N CYS A 134 -15.86 -36.42 5.43
CA CYS A 134 -15.15 -35.24 5.91
C CYS A 134 -16.10 -34.24 6.59
N VAL A 135 -15.82 -33.94 7.86
CA VAL A 135 -16.55 -32.97 8.70
C VAL A 135 -15.69 -31.80 9.17
N CYS A 136 -14.48 -31.62 8.62
CA CYS A 136 -13.57 -30.55 9.07
C CYS A 136 -14.02 -29.12 8.70
N GLY A 137 -15.10 -28.97 7.93
CA GLY A 137 -15.64 -27.67 7.51
C GLY A 137 -14.89 -26.98 6.36
N LEU A 138 -13.75 -27.53 5.91
CA LEU A 138 -12.98 -26.98 4.77
C LEU A 138 -13.25 -27.70 3.44
N ALA A 139 -14.07 -28.75 3.45
CA ALA A 139 -14.45 -29.47 2.23
C ALA A 139 -15.68 -28.83 1.59
N LYS A 140 -15.72 -28.80 0.25
CA LYS A 140 -16.84 -28.22 -0.50
C LYS A 140 -18.18 -28.87 -0.10
N GLY A 141 -19.17 -28.01 0.10
CA GLY A 141 -20.56 -28.40 0.32
C GLY A 141 -21.23 -28.77 -1.01
N ILE A 142 -22.35 -29.48 -0.93
CA ILE A 142 -23.18 -29.82 -2.08
C ILE A 142 -24.61 -29.41 -1.75
N PHE A 143 -25.25 -28.68 -2.65
CA PHE A 143 -26.59 -28.16 -2.46
C PHE A 143 -27.40 -28.20 -3.76
N PRO A 144 -28.70 -28.56 -3.74
CA PRO A 144 -29.52 -28.66 -4.94
C PRO A 144 -30.12 -27.29 -5.30
N TYR A 145 -29.33 -26.43 -5.96
CA TYR A 145 -29.70 -25.03 -6.23
C TYR A 145 -31.01 -24.88 -7.02
N GLU A 146 -31.14 -25.64 -8.11
CA GLU A 146 -32.27 -25.52 -9.05
C GLU A 146 -33.56 -26.22 -8.54
N HIS A 147 -33.44 -27.00 -7.47
CA HIS A 147 -34.58 -27.57 -6.75
C HIS A 147 -35.33 -26.53 -5.91
N ILE A 148 -34.64 -25.48 -5.46
CA ILE A 148 -35.24 -24.43 -4.62
C ILE A 148 -36.02 -23.45 -5.51
N LYS A 149 -37.27 -23.83 -5.84
CA LYS A 149 -38.19 -23.02 -6.67
C LYS A 149 -39.15 -22.17 -5.84
N SER A 150 -39.30 -22.46 -4.55
CA SER A 150 -40.09 -21.69 -3.60
C SER A 150 -39.58 -21.91 -2.17
N PHE A 151 -39.97 -21.03 -1.23
CA PHE A 151 -39.62 -21.19 0.18
C PHE A 151 -40.20 -22.45 0.81
N ASP A 152 -41.32 -22.97 0.29
CA ASP A 152 -41.95 -24.19 0.82
C ASP A 152 -41.08 -25.44 0.63
N VAL A 153 -40.22 -25.46 -0.39
CA VAL A 153 -39.25 -26.54 -0.62
C VAL A 153 -38.33 -26.73 0.58
N LEU A 154 -38.00 -25.65 1.30
CA LEU A 154 -37.13 -25.71 2.47
C LEU A 154 -37.76 -26.51 3.64
N ASN A 155 -39.09 -26.66 3.66
CA ASN A 155 -39.81 -27.42 4.68
C ASN A 155 -39.90 -28.92 4.37
N GLN A 156 -39.43 -29.38 3.20
CA GLN A 156 -39.42 -30.80 2.85
C GLN A 156 -38.57 -31.59 3.85
N THR A 157 -39.10 -32.72 4.32
CA THR A 157 -38.52 -33.50 5.43
C THR A 157 -37.62 -34.66 4.99
N SER A 158 -37.36 -34.76 3.70
CA SER A 158 -36.52 -35.79 3.08
C SER A 158 -35.39 -35.15 2.29
N LEU A 159 -34.23 -35.82 2.25
CA LEU A 159 -33.15 -35.43 1.34
C LEU A 159 -33.68 -35.45 -0.11
N PRO A 160 -33.47 -34.38 -0.90
CA PRO A 160 -33.85 -34.36 -2.31
C PRO A 160 -33.23 -35.52 -3.08
N SER A 161 -33.91 -35.96 -4.13
CA SER A 161 -33.45 -37.06 -4.96
C SER A 161 -32.16 -36.70 -5.70
N LYS A 162 -31.42 -37.70 -6.18
CA LYS A 162 -30.14 -37.45 -6.88
C LYS A 162 -30.31 -36.51 -8.08
N THR A 163 -31.41 -36.62 -8.81
CA THR A 163 -31.68 -35.77 -9.99
C THR A 163 -31.93 -34.31 -9.63
N ASP A 164 -32.38 -34.02 -8.41
CA ASP A 164 -32.65 -32.66 -7.94
C ASP A 164 -31.35 -31.85 -7.73
N PHE A 165 -30.19 -32.53 -7.69
CA PHE A 165 -28.86 -31.90 -7.61
C PHE A 165 -28.21 -31.63 -8.96
N ASN A 166 -28.87 -32.00 -10.07
CA ASN A 166 -28.36 -31.66 -11.40
C ASN A 166 -28.42 -30.15 -11.62
N SER A 167 -27.52 -29.63 -12.46
CA SER A 167 -27.55 -28.24 -12.88
C SER A 167 -27.76 -28.16 -14.38
N ASP A 168 -28.95 -27.70 -14.78
CA ASP A 168 -29.29 -27.40 -16.16
C ASP A 168 -28.45 -26.23 -16.66
N PHE A 169 -28.16 -25.25 -15.79
CA PHE A 169 -27.32 -24.09 -16.14
C PHE A 169 -25.89 -24.48 -16.54
N ARG A 170 -25.32 -25.50 -15.89
CA ARG A 170 -23.97 -26.00 -16.20
C ARG A 170 -23.98 -27.20 -17.14
N GLU A 171 -25.16 -27.71 -17.50
CA GLU A 171 -25.33 -28.97 -18.22
C GLU A 171 -24.59 -30.15 -17.54
N THR A 172 -24.66 -30.20 -16.20
CA THR A 172 -23.93 -31.21 -15.40
C THR A 172 -24.86 -31.99 -14.48
N SER A 173 -24.56 -33.28 -14.31
CA SER A 173 -25.21 -34.15 -13.33
C SER A 173 -24.30 -34.41 -12.13
N ILE A 174 -24.88 -34.57 -10.95
CA ILE A 174 -24.13 -34.89 -9.72
C ILE A 174 -23.48 -36.28 -9.82
N SER A 175 -22.24 -36.39 -9.34
CA SER A 175 -21.54 -37.68 -9.28
C SER A 175 -22.13 -38.60 -8.20
N ASN A 176 -21.93 -39.92 -8.32
CA ASN A 176 -22.35 -40.86 -7.27
C ASN A 176 -21.65 -40.55 -5.94
N VAL A 177 -20.36 -40.17 -5.98
CA VAL A 177 -19.55 -39.87 -4.80
C VAL A 177 -20.09 -38.65 -4.06
N ASP A 178 -20.48 -37.61 -4.79
CA ASP A 178 -21.04 -36.39 -4.22
C ASP A 178 -22.44 -36.63 -3.61
N TYR A 179 -23.27 -37.44 -4.26
CA TYR A 179 -24.58 -37.79 -3.68
C TYR A 179 -24.45 -38.67 -2.42
N GLU A 180 -23.48 -39.58 -2.37
CA GLU A 180 -23.17 -40.33 -1.14
C GLU A 180 -22.68 -39.41 0.00
N ARG A 181 -21.93 -38.34 -0.33
CA ARG A 181 -21.58 -37.29 0.65
C ARG A 181 -22.83 -36.56 1.16
N ALA A 182 -23.77 -36.20 0.29
CA ALA A 182 -25.03 -35.56 0.70
C ALA A 182 -25.86 -36.46 1.63
N LYS A 183 -25.95 -37.77 1.34
CA LYS A 183 -26.59 -38.76 2.24
C LYS A 183 -25.90 -38.86 3.59
N PHE A 184 -24.57 -38.94 3.59
CA PHE A 184 -23.78 -39.01 4.82
C PHE A 184 -24.03 -37.76 5.68
N VAL A 185 -23.95 -36.56 5.09
CA VAL A 185 -24.16 -35.29 5.79
C VAL A 185 -25.57 -35.21 6.38
N TRP A 186 -26.59 -35.51 5.58
CA TRP A 186 -27.98 -35.51 6.04
C TRP A 186 -28.19 -36.39 7.27
N LYS A 187 -27.62 -37.59 7.25
CA LYS A 187 -27.71 -38.54 8.38
C LYS A 187 -26.84 -38.12 9.56
N HIS A 188 -25.61 -37.69 9.31
CA HIS A 188 -24.62 -37.37 10.35
C HIS A 188 -25.01 -36.16 11.20
N TYR A 189 -25.59 -35.14 10.56
CA TYR A 189 -26.08 -33.93 11.26
C TYR A 189 -27.57 -34.03 11.64
N GLU A 190 -28.19 -35.21 11.49
CA GLU A 190 -29.59 -35.47 11.87
C GLU A 190 -30.57 -34.44 11.29
N MET A 191 -30.38 -34.08 10.02
CA MET A 191 -31.16 -33.05 9.33
C MET A 191 -32.62 -33.49 9.21
N LYS A 192 -33.54 -32.60 9.58
CA LYS A 192 -34.99 -32.85 9.53
C LYS A 192 -35.64 -32.26 8.30
N THR A 193 -35.04 -31.23 7.74
CA THR A 193 -35.58 -30.45 6.63
C THR A 193 -34.51 -30.02 5.62
N VAL A 194 -34.91 -29.71 4.40
CA VAL A 194 -34.01 -29.10 3.39
C VAL A 194 -33.44 -27.77 3.89
N LYS A 195 -34.16 -27.03 4.75
CA LYS A 195 -33.64 -25.85 5.44
C LYS A 195 -32.40 -26.15 6.28
N ASP A 196 -32.37 -27.29 6.99
CA ASP A 196 -31.20 -27.69 7.78
C ASP A 196 -29.97 -27.92 6.89
N LEU A 197 -30.19 -28.54 5.72
CA LEU A 197 -29.16 -28.72 4.69
C LEU A 197 -28.65 -27.37 4.15
N LEU A 198 -29.54 -26.41 3.90
CA LEU A 198 -29.17 -25.06 3.47
C LEU A 198 -28.36 -24.31 4.54
N ILE A 199 -28.78 -24.38 5.81
CA ILE A 199 -28.05 -23.76 6.93
C ILE A 199 -26.65 -24.35 7.03
N TRP A 200 -26.53 -25.69 6.97
CA TRP A 200 -25.25 -26.36 6.98
C TRP A 200 -24.37 -25.95 5.79
N TYR A 201 -24.94 -25.94 4.58
CA TYR A 201 -24.23 -25.56 3.36
C TYR A 201 -23.67 -24.14 3.47
N ASN A 202 -24.50 -23.18 3.88
CA ASN A 202 -24.06 -21.78 4.06
C ASN A 202 -22.99 -21.66 5.15
N ASN A 203 -23.10 -22.43 6.24
CA ASN A 203 -22.11 -22.40 7.32
C ASN A 203 -20.74 -22.95 6.90
N LEU A 204 -20.65 -23.80 5.86
CA LEU A 204 -19.36 -24.23 5.30
C LEU A 204 -18.59 -23.08 4.65
N ASP A 205 -19.28 -22.05 4.16
CA ASP A 205 -18.64 -20.84 3.68
C ASP A 205 -18.45 -19.84 4.83
N VAL A 206 -19.49 -19.54 5.60
CA VAL A 206 -19.46 -18.48 6.62
C VAL A 206 -18.46 -18.78 7.76
N VAL A 207 -18.42 -19.99 8.30
CA VAL A 207 -17.58 -20.29 9.47
C VAL A 207 -16.08 -20.22 9.13
N PRO A 208 -15.59 -20.86 8.05
CA PRO A 208 -14.20 -20.67 7.61
C PRO A 208 -13.91 -19.22 7.23
N PHE A 209 -14.85 -18.50 6.60
CA PHE A 209 -14.64 -17.11 6.24
C PHE A 209 -14.32 -16.25 7.47
N LEU A 210 -15.13 -16.37 8.53
CA LEU A 210 -14.92 -15.63 9.78
C LEU A 210 -13.58 -15.99 10.44
N LYS A 211 -13.25 -17.28 10.50
CA LYS A 211 -11.95 -17.73 11.05
C LYS A 211 -10.76 -17.17 10.26
N ALA A 212 -10.85 -17.15 8.93
CA ALA A 212 -9.82 -16.57 8.08
C ALA A 212 -9.70 -15.05 8.27
N ILE A 213 -10.83 -14.34 8.42
CA ILE A 213 -10.86 -12.91 8.73
C ILE A 213 -10.21 -12.62 10.09
N GLU A 214 -10.52 -13.40 11.13
CA GLU A 214 -9.93 -13.26 12.45
C GLU A 214 -8.41 -13.45 12.40
N ALA A 215 -7.95 -14.53 11.72
CA ALA A 215 -6.53 -14.76 11.50
C ALA A 215 -5.86 -13.59 10.75
N GLN A 216 -6.49 -13.09 9.68
CA GLN A 216 -5.98 -11.93 8.95
C GLN A 216 -5.92 -10.66 9.82
N ARG A 217 -6.93 -10.43 10.65
CA ARG A 217 -7.00 -9.26 11.55
C ARG A 217 -5.91 -9.31 12.61
N GLU A 218 -5.68 -10.46 13.24
CA GLU A 218 -4.61 -10.66 14.23
C GLU A 218 -3.23 -10.32 13.65
N LEU A 219 -3.01 -10.56 12.35
CA LEU A 219 -1.75 -10.17 11.70
C LEU A 219 -1.57 -8.65 11.65
N PHE A 220 -2.59 -7.89 11.29
CA PHE A 220 -2.50 -6.42 11.29
C PHE A 220 -2.43 -5.82 12.70
N MET A 221 -3.01 -6.50 13.71
CA MET A 221 -2.86 -6.10 15.11
C MET A 221 -1.41 -6.10 15.58
N ARG A 222 -0.53 -6.93 15.00
CA ARG A 222 0.92 -6.92 15.29
C ARG A 222 1.59 -5.59 14.94
N PHE A 223 1.01 -4.84 14.01
CA PHE A 223 1.44 -3.48 13.65
C PHE A 223 0.65 -2.39 14.39
N GLY A 224 -0.21 -2.77 15.34
CA GLY A 224 -1.11 -1.86 16.04
C GLY A 224 -2.19 -1.25 15.14
N LEU A 225 -2.58 -1.96 14.06
CA LEU A 225 -3.59 -1.53 13.11
C LEU A 225 -4.83 -2.42 13.22
N ASP A 226 -6.01 -1.81 13.20
CA ASP A 226 -7.26 -2.55 12.98
C ASP A 226 -7.58 -2.56 11.48
N MET A 227 -7.64 -3.77 10.90
CA MET A 227 -7.76 -3.97 9.45
C MET A 227 -8.89 -3.17 8.79
N PHE A 228 -10.08 -3.16 9.40
CA PHE A 228 -11.29 -2.56 8.82
C PHE A 228 -11.42 -1.06 9.12
N THR A 229 -10.77 -0.62 10.18
CA THR A 229 -10.83 0.74 10.66
C THR A 229 -9.73 1.61 10.07
N ASP A 230 -8.53 1.05 9.96
CA ASP A 230 -7.35 1.75 9.51
C ASP A 230 -7.18 1.74 7.99
N GLY A 231 -7.85 0.85 7.27
CA GLY A 231 -7.83 0.82 5.81
C GLY A 231 -9.15 0.33 5.26
N VAL A 232 -9.41 0.65 3.99
CA VAL A 232 -10.47 0.02 3.18
C VAL A 232 -9.88 -0.92 2.12
N SER A 233 -8.56 -1.11 2.17
CA SER A 233 -7.79 -1.97 1.27
C SER A 233 -6.40 -2.24 1.85
N LEU A 234 -5.80 -3.33 1.39
CA LEU A 234 -4.46 -3.75 1.75
C LEU A 234 -3.37 -2.69 1.44
N PRO A 235 -3.35 -2.01 0.26
CA PRO A 235 -2.39 -0.93 0.03
C PRO A 235 -2.50 0.21 1.04
N GLY A 236 -3.73 0.48 1.54
CA GLY A 236 -3.96 1.46 2.59
C GLY A 236 -3.34 1.09 3.93
N LEU A 237 -3.45 -0.19 4.31
CA LEU A 237 -2.83 -0.71 5.53
C LEU A 237 -1.31 -0.81 5.39
N SER A 238 -0.84 -1.28 4.24
CA SER A 238 0.59 -1.49 3.96
C SER A 238 1.38 -0.20 3.97
N GLU A 239 0.82 0.88 3.42
CA GLU A 239 1.41 2.22 3.50
C GLU A 239 1.60 2.67 4.96
N LYS A 240 0.61 2.40 5.83
CA LYS A 240 0.73 2.74 7.26
C LYS A 240 1.84 1.95 7.93
N VAL A 241 1.94 0.65 7.68
CA VAL A 241 3.03 -0.19 8.20
C VAL A 241 4.39 0.35 7.75
N MET A 242 4.54 0.69 6.47
CA MET A 242 5.77 1.25 5.91
C MET A 242 6.21 2.54 6.63
N TYR A 243 5.31 3.49 6.83
CA TYR A 243 5.63 4.73 7.56
C TYR A 243 5.84 4.50 9.06
N GLN A 244 5.10 3.59 9.70
CA GLN A 244 5.31 3.23 11.11
C GLN A 244 6.72 2.67 11.32
N THR A 245 7.16 1.75 10.45
CA THR A 245 8.51 1.20 10.51
C THR A 245 9.57 2.30 10.33
N SER A 246 9.36 3.23 9.39
CA SER A 246 10.25 4.39 9.21
C SER A 246 10.28 5.29 10.46
N PHE A 247 9.13 5.53 11.11
CA PHE A 247 9.06 6.37 12.31
C PHE A 247 9.67 5.74 13.57
N ASN A 248 9.81 4.42 13.61
CA ASN A 248 10.52 3.75 14.71
C ASN A 248 12.04 4.03 14.67
N GLU A 249 12.58 4.42 13.51
CA GLU A 249 14.00 4.72 13.30
C GLU A 249 14.33 6.22 13.45
N LEU A 250 13.41 7.03 13.98
CA LEU A 250 13.64 8.46 14.18
C LEU A 250 14.80 8.69 15.15
N GLN A 251 15.76 9.52 14.73
CA GLN A 251 16.87 9.90 15.61
C GLN A 251 16.39 10.92 16.64
N HIS A 252 16.88 10.77 17.86
CA HIS A 252 16.64 11.74 18.93
C HIS A 252 17.78 12.76 19.01
N PRO A 253 17.49 14.04 19.33
CA PRO A 253 18.53 15.04 19.57
C PRO A 253 19.48 14.61 20.68
N LEU A 254 20.77 14.89 20.53
CA LEU A 254 21.75 14.68 21.59
C LEU A 254 21.41 15.54 22.81
N ILE A 255 21.30 14.89 23.97
CA ILE A 255 20.95 15.55 25.23
C ILE A 255 22.23 16.05 25.89
N VAL A 256 22.66 17.26 25.54
CA VAL A 256 23.81 17.94 26.15
C VAL A 256 23.32 18.96 27.17
N PRO A 257 23.62 18.81 28.48
CA PRO A 257 23.19 19.76 29.51
C PRO A 257 23.58 21.20 29.16
N ALA A 258 22.69 22.16 29.39
CA ALA A 258 23.02 23.57 29.22
C ALA A 258 23.71 24.14 30.48
N LYS A 259 24.31 25.33 30.35
CA LYS A 259 24.89 26.06 31.48
C LYS A 259 23.80 26.35 32.53
N ALA A 260 24.12 26.16 33.80
CA ALA A 260 23.18 26.41 34.89
C ALA A 260 22.83 27.90 35.00
N PHE A 261 21.54 28.20 35.22
CA PHE A 261 21.04 29.55 35.49
C PHE A 261 19.81 29.51 36.41
N ARG A 262 19.42 30.68 36.93
CA ARG A 262 18.21 30.86 37.75
C ARG A 262 17.05 31.32 36.88
N PHE A 263 15.85 30.80 37.13
CA PHE A 263 14.66 31.14 36.36
C PHE A 263 14.35 32.65 36.49
N PRO A 264 14.05 33.35 35.38
CA PRO A 264 13.88 34.80 35.39
C PRO A 264 12.62 35.24 36.16
N ALA A 265 12.82 35.96 37.28
CA ALA A 265 11.74 36.48 38.13
C ALA A 265 10.70 37.32 37.37
N LYS A 266 11.14 38.12 36.39
CA LYS A 266 10.26 38.94 35.55
C LYS A 266 9.21 38.11 34.80
N ARG A 267 9.52 36.87 34.41
CA ARG A 267 8.56 35.98 33.71
C ARG A 267 7.55 35.37 34.66
N MET A 268 7.97 35.04 35.89
CA MET A 268 7.07 34.52 36.91
C MET A 268 5.90 35.47 37.17
N ASN A 269 6.18 36.76 37.30
CA ASN A 269 5.14 37.79 37.48
C ASN A 269 4.10 37.75 36.35
N GLY A 270 4.53 37.56 35.11
CA GLY A 270 3.63 37.41 33.96
C GLY A 270 2.70 36.20 34.06
N TYR A 271 3.20 35.06 34.54
CA TYR A 271 2.39 33.85 34.72
C TYR A 271 1.35 34.00 35.82
N THR A 272 1.70 34.65 36.93
CA THR A 272 0.76 34.96 38.01
C THR A 272 -0.43 35.77 37.49
N HIS A 273 -0.17 36.84 36.72
CA HIS A 273 -1.25 37.64 36.12
C HIS A 273 -2.11 36.82 35.15
N GLN A 274 -1.51 35.96 34.33
CA GLN A 274 -2.26 35.11 33.39
C GLN A 274 -3.18 34.12 34.10
N ASP A 275 -2.77 33.55 35.22
CA ASP A 275 -3.58 32.59 35.96
C ASP A 275 -4.68 33.27 36.77
N VAL A 276 -4.38 34.40 37.43
CA VAL A 276 -5.39 35.24 38.10
C VAL A 276 -6.47 35.68 37.13
N ASN A 277 -6.10 36.23 35.96
CA ASN A 277 -7.05 36.69 34.95
C ASN A 277 -7.93 35.54 34.41
N ALA A 278 -7.38 34.33 34.34
CA ALA A 278 -8.11 33.14 33.89
C ALA A 278 -8.81 32.37 35.03
N LYS A 279 -8.80 32.88 36.26
CA LYS A 279 -9.34 32.23 37.47
C LYS A 279 -8.75 30.83 37.72
N ARG A 280 -7.44 30.68 37.51
CA ARG A 280 -6.68 29.44 37.74
C ARG A 280 -5.80 29.58 38.99
N GLU A 281 -5.59 28.47 39.69
CA GLU A 281 -4.70 28.40 40.85
C GLU A 281 -3.23 28.64 40.47
N PHE A 282 -2.49 29.34 41.34
CA PHE A 282 -1.05 29.57 41.18
C PHE A 282 -0.35 29.39 42.53
N HIS A 283 0.46 28.34 42.67
CA HIS A 283 1.11 27.99 43.95
C HIS A 283 2.65 27.84 43.83
N LYS A 284 3.30 28.48 42.85
CA LYS A 284 4.73 28.24 42.55
C LYS A 284 5.67 29.37 42.93
N THR A 285 6.79 28.97 43.53
CA THR A 285 7.95 29.82 43.86
C THR A 285 9.03 29.71 42.78
N LEU A 286 9.97 30.66 42.76
CA LEU A 286 11.15 30.59 41.88
C LEU A 286 11.97 29.33 42.12
N ASP A 287 12.10 28.89 43.38
CA ASP A 287 12.81 27.66 43.74
C ASP A 287 12.20 26.42 43.07
N HIS A 288 10.88 26.39 42.87
CA HIS A 288 10.23 25.29 42.16
C HIS A 288 10.63 25.28 40.68
N PHE A 289 10.68 26.43 40.01
CA PHE A 289 11.13 26.50 38.61
C PHE A 289 12.61 26.20 38.46
N ASP A 290 13.45 26.62 39.42
CA ASP A 290 14.87 26.25 39.46
C ASP A 290 15.08 24.75 39.68
N MET A 291 14.27 24.13 40.54
CA MET A 291 14.26 22.67 40.70
C MET A 291 13.90 21.97 39.39
N LEU A 292 12.88 22.46 38.66
CA LEU A 292 12.50 21.89 37.36
C LEU A 292 13.59 22.09 36.30
N LEU A 293 14.24 23.25 36.25
CA LEU A 293 15.40 23.51 35.38
C LEU A 293 16.53 22.49 35.63
N ARG A 294 16.88 22.25 36.90
CA ARG A 294 17.88 21.24 37.29
C ARG A 294 17.47 19.83 36.87
N LYS A 295 16.22 19.43 37.17
CA LYS A 295 15.67 18.12 36.77
C LYS A 295 15.71 17.93 35.24
N GLN A 296 15.48 18.99 34.48
CA GLN A 296 15.52 18.97 33.01
C GLN A 296 16.91 19.26 32.41
N LYS A 297 17.98 19.33 33.23
CA LYS A 297 19.34 19.63 32.78
C LYS A 297 19.43 20.93 31.97
N TYR A 298 18.57 21.91 32.30
CA TYR A 298 18.46 23.20 31.62
C TYR A 298 18.12 23.08 30.12
N LEU A 299 17.38 22.04 29.75
CA LEU A 299 16.89 21.82 28.39
C LEU A 299 15.39 22.07 28.28
N CYS A 300 14.97 22.50 27.09
CA CYS A 300 13.57 22.60 26.75
C CYS A 300 12.93 21.21 26.83
N GLY A 301 11.90 21.05 27.65
CA GLY A 301 11.16 19.80 27.81
C GLY A 301 10.33 19.39 26.59
N LEU A 302 10.34 20.17 25.51
CA LEU A 302 9.57 19.94 24.28
C LEU A 302 10.44 19.68 23.05
N CYS A 303 11.51 20.46 22.85
CA CYS A 303 12.40 20.34 21.68
C CYS A 303 13.86 20.05 22.04
N TRP A 304 14.18 19.88 23.33
CA TRP A 304 15.51 19.55 23.82
C TRP A 304 16.61 20.59 23.55
N CYS A 305 16.27 21.79 23.04
CA CYS A 305 17.26 22.85 22.89
C CYS A 305 17.78 23.35 24.25
N GLN A 306 19.02 23.82 24.25
CA GLN A 306 19.63 24.43 25.43
C GLN A 306 18.90 25.71 25.81
N LEU A 307 18.56 25.83 27.09
CA LEU A 307 17.90 27.02 27.62
C LEU A 307 18.93 28.00 28.17
N THR A 308 18.54 29.26 28.10
CA THR A 308 19.20 30.41 28.69
C THR A 308 18.16 31.20 29.48
N ILE A 309 18.61 32.19 30.26
CA ILE A 309 17.74 33.11 30.99
C ILE A 309 16.69 33.75 30.06
N ASP A 310 17.08 34.11 28.84
CA ASP A 310 16.21 34.79 27.87
C ASP A 310 15.27 33.84 27.12
N THR A 311 15.55 32.54 27.10
CA THR A 311 14.80 31.57 26.30
C THR A 311 13.89 30.68 27.14
N ALA A 312 14.16 30.53 28.44
CA ALA A 312 13.42 29.64 29.35
C ALA A 312 12.02 30.15 29.70
N SER A 313 11.01 29.30 29.55
CA SER A 313 9.60 29.56 29.84
C SER A 313 9.04 28.44 30.72
N ALA A 314 8.06 28.76 31.57
CA ALA A 314 7.22 27.76 32.22
C ALA A 314 5.98 27.52 31.35
N ASP A 315 5.75 26.28 30.94
CA ASP A 315 4.62 25.86 30.11
C ASP A 315 3.68 24.95 30.90
N ARG A 316 2.37 25.16 30.75
CA ARG A 316 1.33 24.40 31.45
C ARG A 316 1.12 23.06 30.74
N VAL A 317 1.23 21.95 31.45
CA VAL A 317 0.93 20.61 30.90
C VAL A 317 -0.52 20.56 30.39
N ASN A 318 -1.44 21.05 31.22
CA ASN A 318 -2.85 21.27 30.89
C ASN A 318 -3.19 22.77 31.00
N ASN A 319 -3.58 23.37 29.87
CA ASN A 319 -3.92 24.80 29.80
C ASN A 319 -5.19 25.17 30.59
N LYS A 320 -6.01 24.20 31.01
CA LYS A 320 -7.17 24.44 31.88
C LYS A 320 -6.79 24.65 33.35
N LEU A 321 -5.64 24.12 33.76
CA LEU A 321 -5.11 24.25 35.12
C LEU A 321 -4.05 25.36 35.14
N GLY A 322 -3.87 26.03 36.27
CA GLY A 322 -2.84 27.06 36.40
C GLY A 322 -1.45 26.46 36.62
N HIS A 323 -0.46 27.29 36.91
CA HIS A 323 0.88 26.82 37.25
C HIS A 323 0.86 26.25 38.68
N ILE A 324 0.55 24.95 38.78
CA ILE A 324 0.50 24.15 40.01
C ILE A 324 1.43 22.94 39.93
N ASP A 325 1.57 22.18 41.03
CA ASP A 325 2.49 21.04 41.07
C ASP A 325 2.06 19.93 40.12
N GLY A 326 3.03 19.35 39.41
CA GLY A 326 2.75 18.36 38.37
C GLY A 326 2.14 18.91 37.07
N ASN A 327 1.77 20.21 37.00
CA ASN A 327 1.19 20.83 35.80
C ASN A 327 2.14 21.80 35.08
N VAL A 328 3.43 21.84 35.42
CA VAL A 328 4.41 22.73 34.77
C VAL A 328 5.57 21.95 34.17
N LEU A 329 5.93 22.32 32.94
CA LEU A 329 7.11 21.85 32.20
C LEU A 329 7.95 23.05 31.79
N ILE A 330 9.26 23.03 32.00
CA ILE A 330 10.11 24.11 31.49
C ILE A 330 10.32 23.89 29.98
N SER A 331 10.07 24.91 29.17
CA SER A 331 10.23 24.86 27.71
C SER A 331 10.93 26.13 27.21
N CYS A 332 11.31 26.18 25.94
CA CYS A 332 11.72 27.44 25.33
C CYS A 332 10.48 28.27 24.96
N VAL A 333 10.61 29.60 24.92
CA VAL A 333 9.51 30.51 24.52
C VAL A 333 8.85 30.08 23.22
N GLN A 334 9.64 29.75 22.21
CA GLN A 334 9.14 29.37 20.90
C GLN A 334 8.23 28.13 20.98
N CYS A 335 8.61 27.13 21.78
CA CYS A 335 7.79 25.94 21.96
C CYS A 335 6.51 26.22 22.75
N ASN A 336 6.59 27.00 23.83
CA ASN A 336 5.41 27.40 24.62
C ASN A 336 4.36 28.08 23.73
N VAL A 337 4.79 29.06 22.92
CA VAL A 337 3.91 29.80 22.00
C VAL A 337 3.37 28.88 20.89
N ALA A 338 4.22 28.04 20.31
CA ALA A 338 3.84 27.18 19.18
C ALA A 338 2.93 26.00 19.59
N ARG A 339 3.03 25.49 20.83
CA ARG A 339 2.25 24.33 21.28
C ARG A 339 0.76 24.62 21.37
N LYS A 340 0.38 25.84 21.75
CA LYS A 340 -1.03 26.24 21.96
C LYS A 340 -1.73 25.19 22.84
N ASN A 341 -2.79 24.55 22.34
CA ASN A 341 -3.56 23.52 23.05
C ASN A 341 -3.19 22.08 22.66
N MET A 342 -2.10 21.87 21.92
CA MET A 342 -1.63 20.53 21.56
C MET A 342 -1.13 19.78 22.80
N SER A 343 -1.39 18.47 22.85
CA SER A 343 -0.86 17.62 23.92
C SER A 343 0.67 17.63 23.92
N LEU A 344 1.28 17.46 25.09
CA LEU A 344 2.75 17.39 25.20
C LEU A 344 3.34 16.28 24.33
N SER A 345 2.73 15.09 24.34
CA SER A 345 3.17 13.96 23.52
C SER A 345 3.10 14.29 22.03
N GLY A 346 1.98 14.84 21.56
CA GLY A 346 1.80 15.22 20.17
C GLY A 346 2.78 16.30 19.72
N PHE A 347 3.03 17.30 20.56
CA PHE A 347 3.97 18.37 20.23
C PHE A 347 5.43 17.91 20.28
N ARG A 348 5.81 17.07 21.25
CA ARG A 348 7.15 16.44 21.28
C ARG A 348 7.38 15.58 20.04
N PHE A 349 6.39 14.78 19.64
CA PHE A 349 6.48 14.00 18.42
C PHE A 349 6.61 14.90 17.19
N LYS A 350 5.83 15.99 17.10
CA LYS A 350 6.01 17.01 16.05
C LYS A 350 7.44 17.56 16.02
N LYS A 351 8.03 17.89 17.18
CA LYS A 351 9.42 18.36 17.28
C LYS A 351 10.44 17.30 16.87
N LEU A 352 10.18 16.04 17.18
CA LEU A 352 11.00 14.92 16.73
C LEU A 352 10.96 14.76 15.20
N LEU A 353 9.78 14.93 14.58
CA LEU A 353 9.64 14.94 13.12
C LEU A 353 10.35 16.15 12.49
N GLU A 354 10.23 17.34 13.09
CA GLU A 354 10.96 18.54 12.63
C GLU A 354 12.48 18.33 12.71
N PHE A 355 13.00 17.67 13.74
CA PHE A 355 14.42 17.33 13.87
C PHE A 355 14.90 16.34 12.80
N ASN A 356 14.03 15.43 12.37
CA ASN A 356 14.33 14.45 11.33
C ASN A 356 13.83 14.88 9.94
N ALA A 357 13.47 16.16 9.73
CA ALA A 357 12.82 16.59 8.50
C ALA A 357 13.61 16.20 7.24
N ASP A 358 14.93 16.33 7.27
CA ASP A 358 15.79 16.00 6.13
C ASP A 358 15.88 14.50 5.81
N ARG A 359 15.32 13.64 6.67
CA ARG A 359 15.30 12.17 6.57
C ARG A 359 13.92 11.60 6.27
N LEU A 360 12.90 12.46 6.23
CA LEU A 360 11.51 12.05 6.03
C LEU A 360 11.05 12.39 4.62
N VAL A 361 10.19 11.54 4.08
CA VAL A 361 9.51 11.79 2.80
C VAL A 361 8.27 12.63 3.06
N TYR A 362 8.24 13.84 2.49
CA TYR A 362 7.12 14.78 2.59
C TYR A 362 6.33 14.86 1.31
N SER A 363 5.01 15.09 1.41
CA SER A 363 4.22 15.50 0.24
C SER A 363 4.73 16.84 -0.31
N ILE A 364 4.66 17.03 -1.63
CA ILE A 364 4.97 18.31 -2.27
C ILE A 364 3.98 19.36 -1.76
N ASP A 365 4.51 20.47 -1.23
CA ASP A 365 3.68 21.54 -0.70
C ASP A 365 3.10 22.44 -1.81
N ARG A 366 2.27 23.39 -1.41
CA ARG A 366 1.56 24.27 -2.35
C ARG A 366 2.50 25.28 -3.03
N GLU A 367 3.58 25.68 -2.37
CA GLU A 367 4.55 26.64 -2.90
C GLU A 367 5.30 26.01 -4.07
N GLU A 368 5.67 24.73 -3.92
CA GLU A 368 6.39 23.94 -4.92
C GLU A 368 5.46 23.10 -5.82
N LYS A 369 4.21 23.53 -6.01
CA LYS A 369 3.19 22.76 -6.77
C LYS A 369 3.62 22.39 -8.20
N ASP A 370 4.53 23.14 -8.81
CA ASP A 370 5.00 22.89 -10.17
C ASP A 370 5.88 21.64 -10.25
N ILE A 371 6.56 21.27 -9.15
CA ILE A 371 7.23 19.97 -9.00
C ILE A 371 6.22 18.85 -9.25
N TYR A 372 5.01 18.94 -8.68
CA TYR A 372 3.99 17.91 -8.86
C TYR A 372 3.59 17.77 -10.33
N SER A 373 3.38 18.89 -11.03
CA SER A 373 3.05 18.88 -12.47
C SER A 373 4.16 18.26 -13.31
N LYS A 374 5.43 18.62 -13.05
CA LYS A 374 6.60 18.03 -13.73
C LYS A 374 6.72 16.54 -13.47
N MET A 375 6.62 16.12 -12.21
CA MET A 375 6.63 14.72 -11.78
C MET A 375 5.51 13.93 -12.47
N LYS A 376 4.27 14.43 -12.46
CA LYS A 376 3.12 13.79 -13.10
C LYS A 376 3.28 13.68 -14.61
N ALA A 377 3.88 14.67 -15.28
CA ALA A 377 4.15 14.61 -16.72
C ALA A 377 5.22 13.57 -17.09
N ASN A 378 6.16 13.31 -16.17
CA ASN A 378 7.31 12.43 -16.35
C ASN A 378 7.16 11.05 -15.68
N ILE A 379 6.00 10.72 -15.11
CA ILE A 379 5.78 9.41 -14.50
C ILE A 379 5.81 8.32 -15.58
N ALA A 380 6.93 7.62 -15.67
CA ALA A 380 7.13 6.46 -16.53
C ALA A 380 6.93 5.20 -15.70
N GLY A 381 6.00 4.35 -16.16
CA GLY A 381 5.75 3.07 -15.53
C GLY A 381 6.86 2.06 -15.80
N ARG A 382 6.46 0.79 -15.73
CA ARG A 382 7.36 -0.36 -15.84
C ARG A 382 7.61 -0.68 -17.31
N PRO A 383 8.87 -0.91 -17.72
CA PRO A 383 9.13 -1.35 -19.08
C PRO A 383 8.61 -2.78 -19.24
N SER A 384 7.70 -2.98 -20.18
CA SER A 384 7.25 -4.29 -20.66
C SER A 384 7.45 -4.28 -22.16
N ILE A 385 8.43 -5.07 -22.62
CA ILE A 385 8.98 -4.99 -23.97
C ILE A 385 9.14 -6.40 -24.51
N ILE A 386 8.52 -6.64 -25.67
CA ILE A 386 8.72 -7.86 -26.46
C ILE A 386 9.83 -7.56 -27.46
N PHE A 387 10.93 -8.29 -27.38
CA PHE A 387 12.08 -8.17 -28.28
C PHE A 387 11.97 -9.17 -29.43
N ASN A 388 11.57 -10.41 -29.11
CA ASN A 388 11.33 -11.47 -30.07
C ASN A 388 10.01 -12.18 -29.75
N ARG A 389 9.26 -12.56 -30.79
CA ARG A 389 7.88 -13.08 -30.64
C ARG A 389 7.81 -14.60 -30.45
N TYR A 390 8.89 -15.32 -30.72
CA TYR A 390 8.88 -16.76 -30.74
C TYR A 390 10.28 -17.37 -30.61
N ALA A 391 10.45 -18.19 -29.59
CA ALA A 391 11.57 -19.11 -29.46
C ALA A 391 11.07 -20.50 -29.04
N LYS A 392 11.61 -21.53 -29.68
CA LYS A 392 11.34 -22.93 -29.36
C LYS A 392 12.64 -23.73 -29.34
N ARG A 393 12.81 -24.45 -28.25
CA ARG A 393 13.97 -25.32 -28.02
C ARG A 393 14.13 -26.33 -29.16
N ASN A 394 15.36 -26.44 -29.66
CA ASN A 394 15.80 -27.29 -30.77
C ASN A 394 15.18 -27.00 -32.14
N GLU A 395 14.44 -25.90 -32.30
CA GLU A 395 13.75 -25.56 -33.55
C GLU A 395 14.09 -24.14 -34.03
N THR A 396 13.92 -23.15 -33.17
CA THR A 396 14.21 -21.76 -33.53
C THR A 396 15.72 -21.53 -33.58
N LYS A 397 16.18 -20.81 -34.59
CA LYS A 397 17.53 -20.25 -34.63
C LYS A 397 17.55 -18.89 -33.95
N ILE A 398 18.54 -18.66 -33.10
CA ILE A 398 18.82 -17.37 -32.48
C ILE A 398 19.89 -16.60 -33.25
N ARG A 399 20.32 -15.44 -32.73
CA ARG A 399 21.38 -14.60 -33.31
C ARG A 399 22.60 -15.44 -33.74
N GLY A 400 23.18 -15.10 -34.89
CA GLY A 400 24.33 -15.84 -35.44
C GLY A 400 23.99 -17.24 -35.96
N ASP A 401 22.73 -17.49 -36.33
CA ASP A 401 22.25 -18.76 -36.91
C ASP A 401 22.39 -20.00 -36.00
N LYS A 402 22.64 -19.80 -34.70
CA LYS A 402 22.77 -20.87 -33.70
C LYS A 402 21.39 -21.41 -33.29
N ILE A 403 21.28 -22.71 -33.04
CA ILE A 403 20.01 -23.33 -32.61
C ILE A 403 19.74 -22.98 -31.14
N CYS A 404 18.52 -22.53 -30.82
CA CYS A 404 18.04 -22.38 -29.45
C CYS A 404 18.06 -23.73 -28.72
N LYS A 405 18.83 -23.86 -27.64
CA LYS A 405 18.92 -25.09 -26.83
C LYS A 405 18.23 -24.97 -25.48
N LYS A 406 18.07 -23.77 -24.96
CA LYS A 406 17.42 -23.52 -23.67
C LYS A 406 16.76 -22.15 -23.65
N ILE A 407 15.62 -22.04 -22.99
CA ILE A 407 14.96 -20.76 -22.70
C ILE A 407 14.88 -20.66 -21.18
N VAL A 408 15.30 -19.52 -20.62
CA VAL A 408 15.33 -19.28 -19.18
C VAL A 408 14.57 -18.00 -18.89
N GLY A 409 13.63 -18.07 -17.94
CA GLY A 409 13.00 -16.90 -17.34
C GLY A 409 13.69 -16.57 -16.02
N TYR A 410 14.09 -15.31 -15.87
CA TYR A 410 14.57 -14.73 -14.62
C TYR A 410 13.51 -13.78 -14.08
N ASP A 411 13.41 -13.65 -12.76
CA ASP A 411 12.49 -12.76 -12.07
C ASP A 411 13.23 -12.15 -10.88
N ALA A 412 13.14 -10.83 -10.70
CA ALA A 412 13.80 -10.11 -9.62
C ALA A 412 12.93 -10.05 -8.36
N ASN A 413 13.46 -10.45 -7.21
CA ASN A 413 12.67 -10.59 -5.99
C ASN A 413 12.35 -9.24 -5.43
N ALA A 414 11.05 -8.93 -5.51
CA ALA A 414 10.50 -7.72 -4.96
C ALA A 414 11.35 -6.50 -5.37
N LEU A 415 11.61 -6.37 -6.67
CA LEU A 415 12.38 -5.29 -7.29
C LEU A 415 12.00 -3.90 -6.72
N TYR A 416 10.70 -3.67 -6.49
CA TYR A 416 10.23 -2.41 -5.91
C TYR A 416 10.48 -2.25 -4.42
N LEU A 417 10.46 -3.34 -3.67
CA LEU A 417 10.83 -3.32 -2.26
C LEU A 417 12.33 -3.03 -2.11
N TRP A 418 13.17 -3.65 -2.96
CA TRP A 418 14.58 -3.34 -3.05
C TRP A 418 14.79 -1.87 -3.41
N ALA A 419 14.11 -1.37 -4.45
CA ALA A 419 14.18 0.03 -4.84
C ALA A 419 13.76 0.96 -3.69
N LEU A 420 12.67 0.65 -2.98
CA LEU A 420 12.17 1.42 -1.83
C LEU A 420 13.19 1.51 -0.68
N GLY A 421 14.01 0.47 -0.47
CA GLY A 421 15.06 0.44 0.55
C GLY A 421 16.31 1.26 0.23
N ASN A 422 16.43 1.79 -1.00
CA ASN A 422 17.57 2.60 -1.43
C ASN A 422 17.41 4.09 -1.08
N GLU A 423 18.35 4.92 -1.54
CA GLU A 423 18.30 6.37 -1.35
C GLU A 423 17.00 6.96 -1.94
N MET A 424 16.25 7.66 -1.11
CA MET A 424 14.98 8.32 -1.46
C MET A 424 15.10 9.83 -1.31
N LEU A 425 14.17 10.55 -1.97
CA LEU A 425 14.07 12.00 -1.82
C LEU A 425 13.39 12.33 -0.49
N CYS A 426 14.18 12.88 0.43
CA CYS A 426 13.75 13.30 1.75
C CYS A 426 13.85 14.82 1.91
N GLY A 427 13.23 15.34 2.96
CA GLY A 427 13.14 16.78 3.22
C GLY A 427 12.14 17.49 2.30
N ARG A 428 12.15 18.82 2.36
CA ARG A 428 11.34 19.66 1.48
C ARG A 428 11.99 19.73 0.11
N LEU A 429 11.28 19.26 -0.92
CA LEU A 429 11.73 19.37 -2.30
C LEU A 429 11.73 20.84 -2.75
N THR A 430 12.74 21.23 -3.52
CA THR A 430 12.85 22.58 -4.09
C THR A 430 13.30 22.52 -5.54
N THR A 431 12.82 23.44 -6.37
CA THR A 431 13.33 23.58 -7.73
C THR A 431 14.45 24.62 -7.78
N ILE A 432 15.58 24.25 -8.38
CA ILE A 432 16.68 25.17 -8.68
C ILE A 432 16.95 25.19 -10.19
N GLU A 433 17.52 26.30 -10.68
CA GLU A 433 18.01 26.38 -12.06
C GLU A 433 19.22 25.47 -12.25
N ALA A 434 19.35 24.88 -13.43
CA ALA A 434 20.54 24.11 -13.78
C ALA A 434 21.73 25.07 -14.00
N TYR A 435 22.89 24.72 -13.43
CA TYR A 435 24.11 25.53 -13.51
C TYR A 435 25.27 24.75 -14.15
N PRO A 436 26.30 25.43 -14.71
CA PRO A 436 27.50 24.77 -15.20
C PRO A 436 28.17 23.93 -14.10
N GLY A 437 28.40 22.64 -14.36
CA GLY A 437 28.98 21.71 -13.38
C GLY A 437 27.96 20.90 -12.58
N ILE A 438 26.65 21.15 -12.73
CA ILE A 438 25.61 20.40 -12.00
C ILE A 438 25.71 18.88 -12.20
N VAL A 439 26.11 18.43 -13.38
CA VAL A 439 26.29 17.00 -13.71
C VAL A 439 27.45 16.40 -12.91
N GLU A 440 28.55 17.13 -12.76
CA GLU A 440 29.70 16.70 -11.96
C GLU A 440 29.37 16.68 -10.46
N ASP A 441 28.56 17.63 -10.00
CA ASP A 441 28.09 17.65 -8.61
C ASP A 441 27.11 16.50 -8.32
N ILE A 442 26.29 16.07 -9.29
CA ILE A 442 25.50 14.84 -9.19
C ILE A 442 26.40 13.61 -9.13
N LYS A 443 27.38 13.50 -10.03
CA LYS A 443 28.33 12.36 -10.05
C LYS A 443 29.11 12.25 -8.75
N ALA A 444 29.50 13.38 -8.16
CA ALA A 444 30.26 13.48 -6.92
C ALA A 444 29.39 13.47 -5.64
N ASP A 445 28.10 13.15 -5.74
CA ASP A 445 27.17 13.06 -4.60
C ASP A 445 27.02 14.36 -3.77
N LYS A 446 27.34 15.52 -4.36
CA LYS A 446 27.16 16.82 -3.69
C LYS A 446 25.72 17.31 -3.71
N ILE A 447 24.95 16.89 -4.72
CA ILE A 447 23.52 17.17 -4.84
C ILE A 447 22.74 15.91 -5.18
N PHE A 448 21.50 15.84 -4.71
CA PHE A 448 20.63 14.69 -4.90
C PHE A 448 19.23 15.12 -5.32
N GLY A 449 18.60 14.33 -6.20
CA GLY A 449 17.26 14.62 -6.72
C GLY A 449 17.08 14.23 -8.18
N PHE A 450 16.34 15.06 -8.93
CA PHE A 450 16.05 14.82 -10.34
C PHE A 450 16.59 15.94 -11.23
N LEU A 451 17.24 15.57 -12.33
CA LEU A 451 17.65 16.50 -13.38
C LEU A 451 16.65 16.47 -14.52
N GLU A 452 16.19 17.65 -14.95
CA GLU A 452 15.43 17.83 -16.19
C GLU A 452 16.41 18.14 -17.33
N CYS A 453 16.53 17.23 -18.29
CA CYS A 453 17.50 17.35 -19.38
C CYS A 453 17.04 16.74 -20.70
N ASP A 454 17.75 17.12 -21.77
CA ASP A 454 17.81 16.40 -23.03
C ASP A 454 19.00 15.44 -22.96
N ILE A 455 18.76 14.16 -23.26
CA ILE A 455 19.77 13.10 -23.19
C ILE A 455 19.72 12.26 -24.47
N HIS A 456 20.87 11.77 -24.94
CA HIS A 456 20.91 10.87 -26.09
C HIS A 456 22.03 9.84 -26.00
N THR A 457 21.81 8.71 -26.66
CA THR A 457 22.81 7.70 -26.97
C THR A 457 23.62 8.18 -28.19
N PRO A 458 24.95 8.36 -28.07
CA PRO A 458 25.82 8.70 -29.19
C PRO A 458 25.80 7.64 -30.30
N GLU A 459 26.06 8.04 -31.55
CA GLU A 459 25.99 7.12 -32.71
C GLU A 459 26.86 5.87 -32.52
N ARG A 460 28.09 6.06 -32.01
CA ARG A 460 29.05 4.99 -31.69
C ARG A 460 28.54 3.94 -30.70
N LEU A 461 27.49 4.25 -29.92
CA LEU A 461 26.91 3.35 -28.92
C LEU A 461 25.56 2.76 -29.34
N LYS A 462 24.98 3.18 -30.48
CA LYS A 462 23.67 2.67 -30.91
C LYS A 462 23.70 1.18 -31.21
N GLU A 463 24.76 0.68 -31.84
CA GLU A 463 24.91 -0.74 -32.10
C GLU A 463 25.01 -1.55 -30.80
N TYR A 464 25.77 -1.06 -29.82
CA TYR A 464 25.83 -1.64 -28.48
C TYR A 464 24.45 -1.68 -27.83
N PHE A 465 23.69 -0.58 -27.88
CA PHE A 465 22.35 -0.49 -27.29
C PHE A 465 21.19 -0.99 -28.17
N SER A 466 21.49 -1.71 -29.25
CA SER A 466 20.50 -2.04 -30.29
C SER A 466 19.41 -3.02 -29.87
N GLU A 467 19.74 -3.99 -29.02
CA GLU A 467 18.76 -4.95 -28.52
C GLU A 467 17.86 -4.34 -27.44
N MET A 468 18.41 -3.54 -26.52
CA MET A 468 17.64 -2.87 -25.46
C MET A 468 18.05 -1.40 -25.28
N THR A 469 17.41 -0.52 -26.03
CA THR A 469 17.66 0.92 -25.92
C THR A 469 17.51 1.43 -24.47
N PRO A 470 18.48 2.19 -23.92
CA PRO A 470 18.59 2.42 -22.48
C PRO A 470 17.67 3.52 -21.94
N ILE A 471 17.22 4.46 -22.78
CA ILE A 471 16.42 5.61 -22.34
C ILE A 471 14.94 5.29 -22.44
N PHE A 472 14.27 5.16 -21.29
CA PHE A 472 12.83 4.87 -21.23
C PHE A 472 11.99 6.13 -21.09
N LYS A 473 11.14 6.43 -22.08
CA LYS A 473 10.28 7.63 -22.09
C LYS A 473 8.84 7.32 -22.47
N ASN A 474 7.90 8.12 -21.97
CA ASN A 474 6.53 8.11 -22.47
C ASN A 474 6.41 9.02 -23.68
N THR A 475 5.88 8.48 -24.78
CA THR A 475 5.52 9.26 -25.96
C THR A 475 4.12 8.90 -26.44
N LEU A 476 3.51 9.77 -27.24
CA LEU A 476 2.30 9.41 -27.98
C LEU A 476 2.71 8.46 -29.12
N ILE A 477 2.14 7.27 -29.14
CA ILE A 477 2.24 6.35 -30.27
C ILE A 477 0.95 6.46 -31.04
N ASP A 478 1.01 7.15 -32.18
CA ASP A 478 -0.09 7.25 -33.12
C ASP A 478 -0.08 6.02 -34.04
N CYS A 479 -0.97 5.07 -33.76
CA CYS A 479 -1.11 3.87 -34.58
C CYS A 479 -1.75 4.12 -35.97
N THR A 480 -2.08 5.37 -36.29
CA THR A 480 -2.59 5.80 -37.60
C THR A 480 -1.54 6.52 -38.44
N ASP A 481 -0.34 6.73 -37.90
CA ASP A 481 0.80 7.30 -38.60
C ASP A 481 1.82 6.19 -38.91
N GLU A 482 1.99 5.90 -40.20
CA GLU A 482 2.92 4.88 -40.68
C GLU A 482 4.37 5.17 -40.29
N THR A 483 4.76 6.45 -40.21
CA THR A 483 6.12 6.86 -39.86
C THR A 483 6.49 6.55 -38.40
N ILE A 484 5.48 6.36 -37.54
CA ILE A 484 5.67 6.12 -36.11
C ILE A 484 5.74 4.63 -35.77
N ILE A 485 4.88 3.80 -36.39
CA ILE A 485 4.79 2.36 -36.07
C ILE A 485 5.38 1.45 -37.15
N GLY A 486 5.79 2.02 -38.29
CA GLY A 486 6.29 1.29 -39.46
C GLY A 486 5.17 0.65 -40.28
N SER A 487 5.46 0.41 -41.56
CA SER A 487 4.51 -0.09 -42.56
C SER A 487 3.81 -1.38 -42.13
N HIS A 488 4.55 -2.35 -41.61
CA HIS A 488 3.97 -3.63 -41.18
C HIS A 488 2.90 -3.48 -40.09
N MET A 489 3.21 -2.73 -39.02
CA MET A 489 2.24 -2.53 -37.93
C MET A 489 1.10 -1.62 -38.34
N TYR A 490 1.36 -0.67 -39.24
CA TYR A 490 0.33 0.18 -39.82
C TYR A 490 -0.68 -0.66 -40.60
N GLU A 491 -0.23 -1.43 -41.58
CA GLU A 491 -1.06 -2.36 -42.35
C GLU A 491 -1.83 -3.33 -41.44
N TYR A 492 -1.14 -3.95 -40.48
CA TYR A 492 -1.79 -4.82 -39.49
C TYR A 492 -2.90 -4.08 -38.74
N ASN A 493 -2.65 -2.86 -38.27
CA ASN A 493 -3.69 -2.07 -37.60
C ASN A 493 -4.87 -1.79 -38.54
N GLN A 494 -4.61 -1.48 -39.81
CA GLN A 494 -5.65 -1.24 -40.81
C GLN A 494 -6.57 -2.46 -41.00
N THR A 495 -6.02 -3.69 -40.99
CA THR A 495 -6.80 -4.93 -41.11
C THR A 495 -7.81 -5.15 -39.97
N ARG A 496 -7.58 -4.54 -38.79
CA ARG A 496 -8.46 -4.68 -37.62
C ARG A 496 -9.79 -3.93 -37.73
N GLY A 497 -9.99 -3.14 -38.78
CA GLY A 497 -11.26 -2.44 -39.06
C GLY A 497 -11.76 -1.61 -37.86
N LYS A 498 -12.95 -1.96 -37.32
CA LYS A 498 -13.55 -1.27 -36.15
C LYS A 498 -12.77 -1.46 -34.85
N SER A 499 -11.89 -2.45 -34.78
CA SER A 499 -11.04 -2.76 -33.62
C SER A 499 -9.61 -2.22 -33.77
N ARG A 500 -9.42 -1.21 -34.63
CA ARG A 500 -8.16 -0.47 -34.76
C ARG A 500 -7.68 0.07 -33.41
N SER A 501 -6.39 -0.05 -33.19
CA SER A 501 -5.71 0.57 -32.05
C SER A 501 -5.72 2.08 -32.25
N LYS A 502 -6.09 2.80 -31.18
CA LYS A 502 -6.15 4.27 -31.17
C LYS A 502 -4.83 4.86 -30.69
N PRO A 503 -4.52 6.13 -31.05
CA PRO A 503 -3.38 6.84 -30.49
C PRO A 503 -3.39 6.80 -28.96
N ALA A 504 -2.27 6.42 -28.37
CA ALA A 504 -2.15 6.28 -26.93
C ALA A 504 -0.75 6.65 -26.46
N ARG A 505 -0.65 7.22 -25.25
CA ARG A 505 0.64 7.41 -24.58
C ARG A 505 1.17 6.05 -24.15
N LYS A 506 2.35 5.69 -24.62
CA LYS A 506 3.04 4.43 -24.29
C LYS A 506 4.45 4.72 -23.79
N LEU A 507 4.91 3.86 -22.89
CA LEU A 507 6.32 3.80 -22.51
C LEU A 507 7.08 3.05 -23.60
N ILE A 508 8.20 3.62 -24.05
CA ILE A 508 9.09 3.00 -25.04
C ILE A 508 10.54 3.07 -24.57
N GLY A 509 11.36 2.16 -25.07
CA GLY A 509 12.80 2.36 -25.14
C GLY A 509 13.14 3.35 -26.27
N SER A 510 14.18 4.14 -26.08
CA SER A 510 14.62 5.15 -27.03
C SER A 510 16.14 5.40 -26.95
N TYR A 511 16.71 5.94 -28.01
CA TYR A 511 18.07 6.47 -28.03
C TYR A 511 18.14 7.95 -27.59
N PHE A 512 17.01 8.59 -27.29
CA PHE A 512 17.01 9.97 -26.86
C PHE A 512 15.80 10.30 -25.99
N GLY A 513 15.93 11.30 -25.14
CA GLY A 513 14.84 11.92 -24.39
C GLY A 513 14.98 13.43 -24.44
N GLU A 514 13.87 14.13 -24.60
CA GLU A 514 13.83 15.59 -24.59
C GLU A 514 13.01 16.06 -23.40
N LYS A 515 13.57 17.00 -22.62
CA LYS A 515 12.99 17.54 -21.38
C LYS A 515 12.46 16.45 -20.45
N ILE A 516 13.21 15.36 -20.32
CA ILE A 516 12.85 14.26 -19.43
C ILE A 516 13.42 14.49 -18.04
N LEU A 517 12.70 14.02 -17.02
CA LEU A 517 13.12 14.11 -15.62
C LEU A 517 13.80 12.79 -15.20
N ILE A 518 15.12 12.84 -14.95
CA ILE A 518 15.94 11.66 -14.64
C ILE A 518 16.41 11.70 -13.20
N TYR A 519 16.18 10.61 -12.48
CA TYR A 519 16.62 10.43 -11.09
C TYR A 519 18.14 10.27 -11.02
N ALA A 520 18.79 10.89 -10.03
CA ALA A 520 20.25 10.92 -9.93
C ALA A 520 20.93 9.53 -10.07
N PRO A 521 20.48 8.44 -9.40
CA PRO A 521 21.04 7.10 -9.61
C PRO A 521 20.96 6.59 -11.05
N LEU A 522 19.81 6.73 -11.71
CA LEU A 522 19.65 6.33 -13.12
C LEU A 522 20.52 7.19 -14.04
N LEU A 523 20.62 8.49 -13.77
CA LEU A 523 21.48 9.38 -14.53
C LEU A 523 22.96 8.99 -14.42
N LYS A 524 23.42 8.62 -13.23
CA LYS A 524 24.79 8.14 -13.02
C LYS A 524 25.08 6.89 -13.84
N TRP A 525 24.16 5.92 -13.86
CA TRP A 525 24.30 4.73 -14.70
C TRP A 525 24.40 5.11 -16.18
N TYR A 526 23.55 6.01 -16.67
CA TYR A 526 23.61 6.50 -18.06
C TYR A 526 24.96 7.14 -18.40
N LEU A 527 25.47 8.02 -17.54
CA LEU A 527 26.74 8.70 -17.75
C LEU A 527 27.93 7.74 -17.70
N ALA A 528 27.91 6.75 -16.81
CA ALA A 528 28.93 5.70 -16.73
C ALA A 528 29.01 4.87 -18.02
N HIS A 529 27.87 4.70 -18.70
CA HIS A 529 27.76 3.98 -19.97
C HIS A 529 27.95 4.87 -21.21
N GLY A 530 28.44 6.10 -21.02
CA GLY A 530 28.78 7.01 -22.11
C GLY A 530 27.59 7.60 -22.85
N ILE A 531 26.39 7.58 -22.25
CA ILE A 531 25.21 8.31 -22.73
C ILE A 531 25.40 9.80 -22.39
N GLU A 532 25.06 10.69 -23.31
CA GLU A 532 25.44 12.09 -23.27
C GLU A 532 24.24 13.01 -23.01
N ILE A 533 24.44 14.02 -22.15
CA ILE A 533 23.46 15.08 -21.91
C ILE A 533 23.69 16.19 -22.93
N LYS A 534 22.66 16.54 -23.69
CA LYS A 534 22.70 17.62 -24.68
C LYS A 534 22.41 18.98 -24.06
N LYS A 535 21.46 19.03 -23.12
CA LYS A 535 21.00 20.27 -22.50
C LYS A 535 20.36 20.01 -21.14
N THR A 536 20.59 20.90 -20.18
CA THR A 536 19.96 20.89 -18.85
C THR A 536 18.98 22.05 -18.71
N TYR A 537 17.90 21.85 -17.95
CA TYR A 537 16.85 22.86 -17.76
C TYR A 537 16.68 23.26 -16.29
N SER A 538 16.38 22.30 -15.43
CA SER A 538 16.19 22.55 -14.00
C SER A 538 16.54 21.32 -13.18
N PHE A 539 16.67 21.49 -11.87
CA PHE A 539 16.94 20.41 -10.94
C PHE A 539 15.99 20.47 -9.76
N ILE A 540 15.39 19.33 -9.44
CA ILE A 540 14.55 19.18 -8.25
C ILE A 540 15.43 18.62 -7.15
N LYS A 541 15.85 19.51 -6.24
CA LYS A 541 16.76 19.19 -5.14
C LYS A 541 16.01 18.56 -3.97
N ALA A 542 16.64 17.55 -3.37
CA ALA A 542 16.20 16.90 -2.15
C ALA A 542 17.40 16.54 -1.26
N ASN A 543 17.11 16.12 -0.03
CA ASN A 543 18.08 15.39 0.78
C ASN A 543 18.03 13.90 0.41
N SER A 544 19.18 13.24 0.49
CA SER A 544 19.30 11.80 0.25
C SER A 544 19.21 11.06 1.59
N HIS A 545 18.27 10.13 1.71
CA HIS A 545 18.26 9.18 2.83
C HIS A 545 17.54 7.87 2.49
N LYS A 546 18.00 6.76 3.08
CA LYS A 546 17.34 5.44 3.02
C LYS A 546 16.19 5.32 4.01
N ALA A 547 15.18 6.17 3.88
CA ALA A 547 14.08 6.33 4.85
C ALA A 547 13.27 5.04 5.12
N PHE A 548 13.32 4.06 4.21
CA PHE A 548 12.55 2.81 4.29
C PHE A 548 13.42 1.54 4.27
N ALA A 549 14.74 1.65 4.48
CA ALA A 549 15.64 0.48 4.52
C ALA A 549 15.19 -0.54 5.59
N SER A 550 14.86 -0.08 6.80
CA SER A 550 14.38 -0.95 7.88
C SER A 550 13.08 -1.70 7.52
N PHE A 551 12.20 -1.08 6.74
CA PHE A 551 11.00 -1.73 6.23
C PHE A 551 11.33 -2.81 5.18
N MET A 552 12.22 -2.50 4.23
CA MET A 552 12.72 -3.47 3.25
C MET A 552 13.40 -4.65 3.93
N ASP A 553 14.26 -4.40 4.93
CA ASP A 553 14.96 -5.43 5.70
C ASP A 553 13.99 -6.30 6.50
N ALA A 554 13.00 -5.69 7.15
CA ALA A 554 11.99 -6.41 7.92
C ALA A 554 11.16 -7.34 7.02
N VAL A 555 10.72 -6.85 5.86
CA VAL A 555 9.96 -7.66 4.89
C VAL A 555 10.82 -8.79 4.33
N SER A 556 12.06 -8.50 3.95
CA SER A 556 12.99 -9.48 3.39
C SER A 556 13.35 -10.57 4.41
N SER A 557 13.57 -10.18 5.67
CA SER A 557 13.86 -11.11 6.76
C SER A 557 12.69 -12.02 7.07
N ALA A 558 11.47 -11.49 7.10
CA ALA A 558 10.27 -12.29 7.31
C ALA A 558 10.04 -13.32 6.19
N ARG A 559 10.34 -12.96 4.94
CA ARG A 559 10.30 -13.90 3.81
C ARG A 559 11.26 -15.06 4.01
N ARG A 560 12.53 -14.78 4.35
CA ARG A 560 13.55 -15.81 4.61
C ARG A 560 13.10 -16.79 5.70
N VAL A 561 12.57 -16.27 6.80
CA VAL A 561 12.09 -17.10 7.92
C VAL A 561 10.92 -18.00 7.50
N GLY A 562 10.03 -17.55 6.60
CA GLY A 562 8.93 -18.37 6.10
C GLY A 562 9.37 -19.47 5.13
N ASP A 563 10.45 -19.26 4.39
CA ASP A 563 11.03 -20.26 3.49
C ASP A 563 11.72 -21.39 4.27
N GLU A 564 12.32 -21.06 5.42
CA GLU A 564 12.95 -22.03 6.33
C GLU A 564 11.94 -22.80 7.20
N ASP A 565 10.93 -22.10 7.73
CA ASP A 565 9.96 -22.63 8.67
C ASP A 565 8.54 -22.57 8.10
N LYS A 566 8.04 -23.72 7.62
CA LYS A 566 6.70 -23.84 7.06
C LYS A 566 5.59 -23.39 8.02
N SER A 567 5.81 -23.44 9.34
CA SER A 567 4.83 -22.94 10.32
C SER A 567 4.66 -21.42 10.29
N LYS A 568 5.63 -20.69 9.70
CA LYS A 568 5.63 -19.23 9.53
C LYS A 568 5.32 -18.79 8.10
N SER A 569 5.05 -19.72 7.19
CA SER A 569 4.74 -19.46 5.79
C SER A 569 3.59 -18.45 5.61
N MET A 570 2.52 -18.56 6.41
CA MET A 570 1.39 -17.63 6.39
C MET A 570 1.81 -16.18 6.70
N ILE A 571 2.64 -16.01 7.73
CA ILE A 571 3.15 -14.69 8.14
C ILE A 571 4.07 -14.12 7.05
N ALA A 572 4.90 -14.97 6.44
CA ALA A 572 5.81 -14.56 5.37
C ALA A 572 5.07 -14.13 4.09
N GLU A 573 4.07 -14.88 3.64
CA GLU A 573 3.23 -14.49 2.50
C GLU A 573 2.46 -13.18 2.78
N MET A 574 2.01 -12.96 4.01
CA MET A 574 1.35 -11.71 4.41
C MET A 574 2.33 -10.53 4.44
N ILE A 575 3.53 -10.69 4.99
CA ILE A 575 4.53 -9.62 5.03
C ILE A 575 5.03 -9.29 3.62
N LYS A 576 5.18 -10.30 2.75
CA LYS A 576 5.43 -10.13 1.31
C LYS A 576 4.33 -9.31 0.65
N LEU A 577 3.08 -9.60 0.97
CA LEU A 577 1.93 -8.86 0.47
C LEU A 577 1.93 -7.39 0.91
N VAL A 578 2.29 -7.13 2.18
CA VAL A 578 2.48 -5.78 2.73
C VAL A 578 3.61 -5.05 2.01
N GLY A 579 4.77 -5.69 1.85
CA GLY A 579 5.92 -5.14 1.13
C GLY A 579 5.59 -4.72 -0.29
N ASN A 580 4.92 -5.59 -1.04
CA ASN A 580 4.55 -5.33 -2.44
C ASN A 580 3.46 -4.27 -2.60
N SER A 581 2.64 -4.03 -1.57
CA SER A 581 1.47 -3.15 -1.65
C SER A 581 1.69 -1.75 -1.07
N ALA A 582 2.75 -1.54 -0.29
CA ALA A 582 2.95 -0.32 0.48
C ALA A 582 3.15 0.94 -0.39
N PHE A 583 3.98 0.84 -1.42
CA PHE A 583 4.40 2.03 -2.18
C PHE A 583 3.37 2.50 -3.22
N GLY A 584 2.49 1.62 -3.70
CA GLY A 584 1.56 1.92 -4.80
C GLY A 584 0.62 3.11 -4.53
N ARG A 585 0.36 3.42 -3.25
CA ARG A 585 -0.42 4.59 -2.85
C ARG A 585 0.30 5.93 -3.10
N SER A 586 1.63 5.95 -3.09
CA SER A 586 2.39 7.18 -3.28
C SER A 586 2.22 7.78 -4.69
N GLY A 587 2.00 6.95 -5.71
CA GLY A 587 1.81 7.34 -7.11
C GLY A 587 0.35 7.45 -7.56
N MET A 588 -0.61 7.26 -6.64
CA MET A 588 -2.04 7.23 -6.95
C MET A 588 -2.54 8.60 -7.45
N ASP A 589 -3.14 8.62 -8.65
CA ASP A 589 -3.68 9.84 -9.25
C ASP A 589 -5.03 10.24 -8.64
N MET A 590 -4.95 11.07 -7.61
CA MET A 590 -6.12 11.59 -6.89
C MET A 590 -7.10 12.38 -7.77
N SER A 591 -6.68 12.87 -8.94
CA SER A 591 -7.56 13.61 -9.87
C SER A 591 -8.57 12.71 -10.58
N LYS A 592 -8.30 11.41 -10.67
CA LYS A 592 -9.24 10.42 -11.24
C LYS A 592 -10.30 9.98 -10.25
N HIS A 593 -10.12 10.27 -8.96
CA HIS A 593 -11.05 9.84 -7.92
C HIS A 593 -12.33 10.66 -7.99
N LYS A 594 -13.46 9.95 -8.05
CA LYS A 594 -14.80 10.53 -8.07
C LYS A 594 -15.41 10.44 -6.66
N GLN A 595 -16.48 11.19 -6.45
CA GLN A 595 -17.36 11.05 -5.30
C GLN A 595 -18.68 10.47 -5.78
N VAL A 596 -19.18 9.48 -5.06
CA VAL A 596 -20.49 8.87 -5.30
C VAL A 596 -21.45 9.40 -4.26
N LYS A 597 -22.64 9.80 -4.69
CA LYS A 597 -23.74 10.25 -3.83
C LYS A 597 -25.02 9.54 -4.24
N TYR A 598 -25.93 9.38 -3.29
CA TYR A 598 -27.26 8.84 -3.55
C TYR A 598 -28.29 9.90 -3.20
N GLU A 599 -29.28 10.08 -4.06
CA GLU A 599 -30.36 11.03 -3.82
C GLU A 599 -31.67 10.40 -4.33
N SER A 600 -32.72 10.45 -3.52
CA SER A 600 -34.08 10.03 -3.89
C SER A 600 -35.01 11.21 -4.23
N LYS A 601 -34.65 12.44 -3.83
CA LYS A 601 -35.47 13.63 -4.05
C LYS A 601 -35.18 14.26 -5.41
N GLU A 602 -36.20 14.35 -6.26
CA GLU A 602 -36.08 14.89 -7.62
C GLU A 602 -35.43 16.28 -7.68
N THR A 603 -35.79 17.18 -6.76
CA THR A 603 -35.20 18.53 -6.69
C THR A 603 -33.69 18.51 -6.44
N LYS A 604 -33.22 17.58 -5.59
CA LYS A 604 -31.80 17.40 -5.33
C LYS A 604 -31.10 16.74 -6.50
N ILE A 605 -31.74 15.74 -7.14
CA ILE A 605 -31.20 15.08 -8.33
C ILE A 605 -30.95 16.11 -9.44
N LYS A 606 -31.94 16.94 -9.78
CA LYS A 606 -31.81 18.04 -10.77
C LYS A 606 -30.66 18.97 -10.41
N SER A 607 -30.63 19.47 -9.17
CA SER A 607 -29.55 20.34 -8.69
C SER A 607 -28.14 19.72 -8.79
N ARG A 608 -28.03 18.39 -8.63
CA ARG A 608 -26.75 17.67 -8.76
C ARG A 608 -26.34 17.48 -10.21
N ILE A 609 -27.28 17.21 -11.11
CA ILE A 609 -27.03 17.07 -12.55
C ILE A 609 -26.58 18.41 -13.15
N GLU A 610 -27.21 19.51 -12.75
CA GLU A 610 -26.87 20.86 -13.19
C GLU A 610 -25.52 21.36 -12.64
N HIS A 611 -24.99 20.71 -11.59
CA HIS A 611 -23.74 21.10 -10.98
C HIS A 611 -22.55 20.80 -11.91
N PHE A 612 -21.66 21.77 -12.13
CA PHE A 612 -20.51 21.67 -13.05
C PHE A 612 -19.51 20.51 -12.78
N THR A 613 -19.58 19.88 -11.61
CA THR A 613 -18.76 18.69 -11.29
C THR A 613 -19.48 17.37 -11.59
N PHE A 614 -20.71 17.39 -12.12
CA PHE A 614 -21.43 16.20 -12.52
C PHE A 614 -20.62 15.39 -13.53
N HIS A 615 -20.71 14.06 -13.43
CA HIS A 615 -19.98 13.16 -14.32
C HIS A 615 -20.85 12.04 -14.89
N GLY A 616 -21.76 11.48 -14.10
CA GLY A 616 -22.66 10.43 -14.54
C GLY A 616 -23.73 10.14 -13.51
N LEU A 617 -24.79 9.49 -13.96
CA LEU A 617 -25.92 9.06 -13.15
C LEU A 617 -26.28 7.63 -13.54
N GLU A 618 -26.63 6.82 -12.54
CA GLU A 618 -27.23 5.50 -12.72
C GLU A 618 -28.54 5.49 -11.93
N GLU A 619 -29.64 5.15 -12.62
CA GLU A 619 -30.96 5.03 -12.01
C GLU A 619 -31.04 3.73 -11.19
N LEU A 620 -31.60 3.83 -9.98
CA LEU A 620 -31.94 2.72 -9.09
C LEU A 620 -33.47 2.75 -8.88
N ASN A 621 -34.04 1.77 -8.17
CA ASN A 621 -35.50 1.65 -8.05
C ASN A 621 -36.15 2.92 -7.46
N ASP A 622 -35.72 3.36 -6.27
CA ASP A 622 -36.30 4.54 -5.59
C ASP A 622 -35.30 5.71 -5.43
N SER A 623 -34.17 5.65 -6.15
CA SER A 623 -33.11 6.66 -6.02
C SER A 623 -32.19 6.71 -7.23
N CYS A 624 -31.26 7.65 -7.25
CA CYS A 624 -30.20 7.70 -8.24
C CYS A 624 -28.83 7.64 -7.58
N GLU A 625 -27.93 6.84 -8.16
CA GLU A 625 -26.51 6.96 -7.90
C GLU A 625 -25.92 8.06 -8.79
N ILE A 626 -25.36 9.09 -8.16
CA ILE A 626 -24.79 10.25 -8.85
C ILE A 626 -23.28 10.26 -8.65
N THR A 627 -22.55 10.17 -9.75
CA THR A 627 -21.09 10.26 -9.78
C THR A 627 -20.66 11.70 -10.06
N MET A 628 -19.85 12.26 -9.17
CA MET A 628 -19.34 13.63 -9.22
C MET A 628 -17.81 13.66 -9.28
N LYS A 629 -17.22 14.58 -10.04
CA LYS A 629 -15.82 14.97 -9.92
C LYS A 629 -15.57 15.73 -8.62
N LYS A 630 -14.35 15.69 -8.10
CA LYS A 630 -13.94 16.47 -6.92
C LYS A 630 -13.64 17.92 -7.32
N ARG A 631 -14.27 18.89 -6.63
CA ARG A 631 -14.01 20.33 -6.83
C ARG A 631 -12.61 20.75 -6.38
N SER A 632 -12.13 20.17 -5.27
CA SER A 632 -10.81 20.42 -4.70
C SER A 632 -10.12 19.09 -4.46
N LEU A 633 -8.84 19.02 -4.82
CA LEU A 633 -8.00 17.85 -4.64
C LEU A 633 -7.00 18.14 -3.53
N ASN A 634 -7.06 17.36 -2.46
CA ASN A 634 -6.01 17.34 -1.46
C ASN A 634 -5.03 16.23 -1.80
N ASN A 635 -3.90 16.58 -2.39
CA ASN A 635 -2.91 15.62 -2.81
C ASN A 635 -1.88 15.38 -1.70
N LYS A 636 -2.09 14.31 -0.94
CA LYS A 636 -1.22 13.92 0.18
C LYS A 636 -0.18 12.88 -0.21
N ASN A 637 -0.27 12.35 -1.42
CA ASN A 637 0.56 11.23 -1.84
C ASN A 637 1.92 11.77 -2.34
N PRO A 638 3.06 11.26 -1.84
CA PRO A 638 4.38 11.68 -2.30
C PRO A 638 4.70 11.04 -3.66
N ILE A 639 4.19 11.63 -4.76
CA ILE A 639 4.35 11.07 -6.12
C ILE A 639 5.81 10.84 -6.52
N HIS A 640 6.73 11.66 -6.02
CA HIS A 640 8.17 11.54 -6.27
C HIS A 640 8.74 10.22 -5.71
N LEU A 641 8.15 9.67 -4.63
CA LEU A 641 8.53 8.36 -4.10
C LEU A 641 8.28 7.26 -5.13
N SER A 642 7.07 7.21 -5.71
CA SER A 642 6.77 6.23 -6.77
C SER A 642 7.65 6.40 -8.01
N ILE A 643 7.92 7.64 -8.42
CA ILE A 643 8.76 7.91 -9.59
C ILE A 643 10.20 7.48 -9.33
N ALA A 644 10.75 7.78 -8.15
CA ALA A 644 12.08 7.33 -7.75
C ALA A 644 12.18 5.80 -7.76
N ILE A 645 11.19 5.10 -7.19
CA ILE A 645 11.10 3.63 -7.20
C ILE A 645 11.08 3.08 -8.63
N TYR A 646 10.23 3.60 -9.52
CA TYR A 646 10.20 3.16 -10.93
C TYR A 646 11.50 3.47 -11.67
N GLN A 647 12.14 4.59 -11.38
CA GLN A 647 13.42 4.93 -12.00
C GLN A 647 14.60 4.18 -11.43
N LEU A 648 14.54 3.66 -10.19
CA LEU A 648 15.53 2.75 -9.61
C LEU A 648 15.36 1.31 -10.09
N ALA A 649 14.14 0.91 -10.46
CA ALA A 649 13.89 -0.41 -11.06
C ALA A 649 14.51 -0.54 -12.47
N LYS A 650 14.49 0.53 -13.26
CA LYS A 650 15.07 0.57 -14.62
C LYS A 650 16.56 0.22 -14.70
N PRO A 651 17.47 0.86 -13.94
CA PRO A 651 18.89 0.56 -14.00
C PRO A 651 19.13 -0.88 -13.57
N ARG A 652 18.36 -1.46 -12.64
CA ARG A 652 18.54 -2.88 -12.26
C ARG A 652 18.33 -3.85 -13.44
N MET A 653 17.35 -3.58 -14.29
CA MET A 653 17.12 -4.37 -15.51
C MET A 653 18.16 -4.10 -16.59
N LEU A 654 18.62 -2.85 -16.70
CA LEU A 654 19.70 -2.46 -17.62
C LEU A 654 21.02 -3.11 -17.21
N GLU A 655 21.36 -3.07 -15.92
CA GLU A 655 22.51 -3.73 -15.29
C GLU A 655 22.46 -5.24 -15.54
N PHE A 656 21.31 -5.89 -15.30
CA PHE A 656 21.18 -7.32 -15.54
C PHE A 656 21.45 -7.70 -17.00
N TYR A 657 20.94 -6.91 -17.95
CA TYR A 657 21.18 -7.16 -19.36
C TYR A 657 22.61 -6.81 -19.78
N TYR A 658 23.07 -5.57 -19.57
CA TYR A 658 24.33 -5.05 -20.10
C TYR A 658 25.56 -5.44 -19.26
N ASP A 659 25.42 -5.41 -17.94
CA ASP A 659 26.55 -5.58 -17.01
C ASP A 659 26.68 -7.04 -16.53
N CYS A 660 25.70 -7.89 -16.83
CA CYS A 660 25.74 -9.33 -16.57
C CYS A 660 25.62 -10.16 -17.84
N ILE A 661 24.46 -10.17 -18.53
CA ILE A 661 24.25 -11.08 -19.66
C ILE A 661 25.18 -10.74 -20.84
N ASP A 662 25.16 -9.51 -21.33
CA ASP A 662 25.99 -9.08 -22.46
C ASP A 662 27.48 -9.06 -22.11
N PHE A 663 27.81 -8.78 -20.84
CA PHE A 663 29.18 -8.81 -20.34
C PHE A 663 29.76 -10.23 -20.40
N TYR A 664 29.08 -11.24 -19.83
CA TYR A 664 29.62 -12.60 -19.71
C TYR A 664 29.39 -13.50 -20.93
N PHE A 665 28.40 -13.22 -21.77
CA PHE A 665 28.04 -14.07 -22.91
C PHE A 665 28.34 -13.40 -24.24
N ASP A 666 28.71 -14.18 -25.26
CA ASP A 666 28.75 -13.68 -26.63
C ASP A 666 27.33 -13.46 -27.13
N ARG A 667 27.08 -12.35 -27.82
CA ARG A 667 25.74 -11.99 -28.34
C ARG A 667 25.18 -13.01 -29.32
N SER A 668 26.00 -13.85 -29.95
CA SER A 668 25.54 -14.96 -30.78
C SER A 668 25.01 -16.14 -29.96
N ASP A 669 25.36 -16.25 -28.68
CA ASP A 669 24.95 -17.35 -27.81
C ASP A 669 23.68 -17.10 -27.02
N PHE A 670 23.14 -15.88 -27.08
CA PHE A 670 21.85 -15.56 -26.47
C PHE A 670 21.00 -14.64 -27.33
N GLN A 671 19.70 -14.64 -27.06
CA GLN A 671 18.74 -13.71 -27.63
C GLN A 671 17.69 -13.37 -26.59
N TYR A 672 17.43 -12.08 -26.42
CA TYR A 672 16.45 -11.58 -25.47
C TYR A 672 15.05 -11.73 -26.08
N GLU A 673 14.13 -12.38 -25.37
CA GLU A 673 12.79 -12.67 -25.90
C GLU A 673 11.79 -11.61 -25.43
N GLU A 674 11.66 -11.47 -24.12
CA GLU A 674 10.69 -10.60 -23.49
C GLU A 674 11.23 -10.10 -22.15
N MET A 675 10.88 -8.88 -21.80
CA MET A 675 11.02 -8.34 -20.46
C MET A 675 9.67 -7.81 -20.00
N ASP A 676 9.19 -8.24 -18.84
CA ASP A 676 8.06 -7.60 -18.17
C ASP A 676 8.49 -7.19 -16.77
N THR A 677 8.75 -5.89 -16.59
CA THR A 677 8.99 -5.24 -15.31
C THR A 677 10.26 -5.69 -14.59
N ASP A 678 10.19 -6.85 -13.95
CA ASP A 678 11.15 -7.51 -13.09
C ASP A 678 11.53 -8.89 -13.64
N SER A 679 10.89 -9.32 -14.73
CA SER A 679 11.17 -10.57 -15.41
C SER A 679 11.90 -10.39 -16.74
N ALA A 680 12.74 -11.36 -17.07
CA ALA A 680 13.59 -11.38 -18.25
C ALA A 680 13.62 -12.80 -18.84
N TYR A 681 13.21 -12.96 -20.09
CA TYR A 681 13.19 -14.24 -20.79
C TYR A 681 14.26 -14.26 -21.87
N ILE A 682 15.16 -15.24 -21.80
CA ILE A 682 16.35 -15.30 -22.65
C ILE A 682 16.48 -16.70 -23.26
N ALA A 683 16.61 -16.74 -24.59
CA ALA A 683 16.96 -17.95 -25.33
C ALA A 683 18.49 -18.07 -25.44
N PHE A 684 19.02 -19.28 -25.25
CA PHE A 684 20.46 -19.58 -25.31
C PHE A 684 20.76 -20.68 -26.32
N SER A 685 21.95 -20.61 -26.92
CA SER A 685 22.50 -21.61 -27.85
C SER A 685 23.03 -22.88 -27.17
N CYS A 686 23.19 -22.88 -25.84
CA CYS A 686 23.71 -24.01 -25.07
C CYS A 686 22.68 -24.59 -24.08
N ASN A 687 22.86 -25.86 -23.67
CA ASN A 687 21.99 -26.49 -22.67
C ASN A 687 22.33 -26.03 -21.24
N LYS A 688 23.59 -25.68 -20.97
CA LYS A 688 24.01 -25.15 -19.65
C LYS A 688 24.75 -23.81 -19.83
N PRO A 689 24.02 -22.70 -20.07
CA PRO A 689 24.62 -21.43 -20.47
C PRO A 689 25.76 -20.96 -19.56
N PHE A 690 25.53 -20.91 -18.24
CA PHE A 690 26.51 -20.46 -17.24
C PHE A 690 27.71 -21.40 -17.01
N GLN A 691 27.72 -22.59 -17.63
CA GLN A 691 28.87 -23.50 -17.60
C GLN A 691 29.58 -23.57 -18.96
N GLU A 692 28.82 -23.45 -20.05
CA GLU A 692 29.28 -23.77 -21.40
C GLU A 692 29.56 -22.54 -22.26
N CYS A 693 28.77 -21.46 -22.14
CA CYS A 693 28.89 -20.27 -23.02
C CYS A 693 29.37 -18.98 -22.32
N ILE A 694 29.88 -19.05 -21.08
CA ILE A 694 30.61 -17.93 -20.49
C ILE A 694 31.91 -17.73 -21.28
N LYS A 695 32.16 -16.47 -21.70
CA LYS A 695 33.39 -16.05 -22.38
C LYS A 695 34.63 -16.60 -21.65
N PRO A 696 35.51 -17.37 -22.31
CA PRO A 696 36.62 -18.07 -21.64
C PRO A 696 37.47 -17.18 -20.73
N GLU A 697 37.74 -15.96 -21.16
CA GLU A 697 38.53 -14.95 -20.46
C GLU A 697 37.83 -14.34 -19.23
N LEU A 698 36.51 -14.50 -19.09
CA LEU A 698 35.72 -13.97 -17.96
C LEU A 698 35.30 -15.06 -16.97
N ARG A 699 35.68 -16.32 -17.16
CA ARG A 699 35.22 -17.43 -16.30
C ARG A 699 35.63 -17.26 -14.84
N GLU A 700 36.87 -16.88 -14.58
CA GLU A 700 37.35 -16.65 -13.21
C GLU A 700 36.62 -15.47 -12.55
N HIS A 701 36.46 -14.37 -13.30
CA HIS A 701 35.68 -13.22 -12.84
C HIS A 701 34.22 -13.59 -12.55
N TYR A 702 33.60 -14.38 -13.42
CA TYR A 702 32.25 -14.87 -13.22
C TYR A 702 32.12 -15.69 -11.93
N GLU A 703 33.02 -16.64 -11.68
CA GLU A 703 32.96 -17.44 -10.44
C GLU A 703 33.11 -16.60 -9.17
N GLN A 704 33.91 -15.51 -9.22
CA GLN A 704 34.08 -14.59 -8.09
C GLN A 704 32.86 -13.68 -7.87
N HIS A 705 32.16 -13.30 -8.94
CA HIS A 705 31.12 -12.25 -8.93
C HIS A 705 29.71 -12.74 -9.25
N LYS A 706 29.49 -14.03 -9.51
CA LYS A 706 28.16 -14.57 -9.88
C LYS A 706 27.10 -14.28 -8.82
N TYR A 707 27.48 -14.19 -7.55
CA TYR A 707 26.54 -13.90 -6.45
C TYR A 707 26.16 -12.43 -6.30
N ASP A 708 26.75 -11.54 -7.09
CA ASP A 708 26.29 -10.14 -7.21
C ASP A 708 24.99 -10.06 -8.05
N TRP A 709 24.73 -11.11 -8.84
CA TRP A 709 23.63 -11.20 -9.80
C TRP A 709 22.66 -12.33 -9.50
N PHE A 710 23.19 -13.48 -9.08
CA PHE A 710 22.46 -14.70 -8.83
C PHE A 710 22.45 -15.05 -7.35
N PRO A 711 21.51 -15.88 -6.90
CA PRO A 711 21.44 -16.25 -5.51
C PRO A 711 22.59 -17.16 -5.10
N ARG A 712 22.96 -17.10 -3.82
CA ARG A 712 23.94 -18.00 -3.21
C ARG A 712 23.45 -19.44 -3.20
N ASP A 713 24.34 -20.37 -3.53
CA ASP A 713 24.12 -21.82 -3.55
C ASP A 713 25.02 -22.57 -2.55
N ASP A 714 25.84 -21.85 -1.79
CA ASP A 714 26.78 -22.38 -0.78
C ASP A 714 26.14 -22.52 0.62
N THR A 715 25.03 -21.83 0.88
CA THR A 715 24.20 -22.02 2.07
C THR A 715 22.89 -22.72 1.70
N LYS A 716 22.30 -23.50 2.62
CA LYS A 716 20.92 -24.04 2.47
C LYS A 716 19.84 -22.95 2.37
N GLU A 717 20.26 -21.69 2.41
CA GLU A 717 19.45 -20.52 2.18
C GLU A 717 19.13 -20.51 0.70
N LYS A 718 17.88 -20.84 0.36
CA LYS A 718 17.34 -20.57 -0.97
C LYS A 718 17.23 -19.06 -1.14
N CYS A 719 18.35 -18.38 -1.36
CA CYS A 719 18.29 -17.05 -1.94
C CYS A 719 17.63 -17.23 -3.30
N SER A 720 16.66 -16.38 -3.58
CA SER A 720 16.02 -16.26 -4.88
C SER A 720 16.36 -14.84 -5.35
N ILE A 721 16.58 -14.61 -6.64
CA ILE A 721 16.93 -13.29 -7.21
C ILE A 721 15.86 -12.32 -6.83
#